data_AF-A0A6G6WJC8-F1
#
_entry.id   AF-A0A6G6WJC8-F1
#
_cell.length_a   1.000
_cell.length_b   1.000
_cell.length_c   1.000
_cell.angle_alpha   90.00
_cell.angle_beta   90.00
_cell.angle_gamma   90.00
#
_symmetry.space_group_name_H-M   'P 1'
#
loop_
_entity.id
_entity.type
_entity.pdbx_description
1 polymer ?
#
loop_
_entity_poly.entity_id
_entity_poly.type
_entity_poly.pdbx_seq_one_letter_code
_entity_poly.pdbx_strand_id
1 'polypeptide(L)'
;MTETTPLPDLPAGARFDPVTGAELGGSGERRRSFALQPGEPVASFNLVSSLMPLASGSSPQTYRWALGLGILIPVVAGALGFLAFAFVAAALVVPAVYVVYMYDVNQWEDQPVGVVLGAVGAAAALGVGFTFLWHAGLLGDDLAPVDFDGNGSGSIRWTSFLVLVLLVPVVGEVLKQVGPILLARLPKFDDMIDGLTFGVAAGAAFAAAETIVVNRGLFSSFGRVDSPDAGFWVSLILSAAVVKPLVYGAATGIAVASFSGLGAGYDGFRPGYLRGLAEALAANILFQAGLFFTARVEGTGGAVLGLVWGALIATVLVVRLRYLLHYAVLEAALEAGSAGVALKDTARGTAYCPSCEMPLLAGANFCVACGTSVRAGSKVTRARNRTEDVDLPVPARPTLRTQPAGVAPRDTRTSPVVVAAVVAAILVGGVIGQVAAAGAGGDNQPTSPQDGTITLDPDSGSEDLSRAPAVSLGALDEGAGRAPQAAGGDQIVTVGGDVLMLVPKGFKVVDQEDGYVQVFGNKGYFFAYLNPKKTTLAKLVTNNLTGLQNMGVADLEISEPQTLSVTGLKGAATLSFRGLLATQQGGSIPVEGFAYYFIRADGTGATAFALYGKGALKPKSKLVTGYNVMLNTLISTL
;
A
#
# COMPACT_ATOMS: atom_id res chain seq x y z
N MET A 1 13.16 42.36 45.86
CA MET A 1 12.57 41.32 46.72
C MET A 1 11.42 40.73 45.93
N THR A 2 11.67 39.66 45.20
CA THR A 2 10.66 38.92 44.46
C THR A 2 9.84 38.12 45.47
N GLU A 3 8.57 38.48 45.59
CA GLU A 3 7.58 37.76 46.39
C GLU A 3 7.44 36.35 45.80
N THR A 4 8.10 35.39 46.45
CA THR A 4 8.01 33.97 46.10
C THR A 4 6.62 33.54 46.55
N THR A 5 5.73 33.31 45.59
CA THR A 5 4.43 32.68 45.85
C THR A 5 4.69 31.42 46.68
N PRO A 6 4.12 31.27 47.89
CA PRO A 6 4.39 30.12 48.73
C PRO A 6 3.99 28.85 47.96
N LEU A 7 4.92 27.90 47.87
CA LEU A 7 4.63 26.55 47.40
C LEU A 7 3.41 26.05 48.20
N PRO A 8 2.34 25.59 47.54
CA PRO A 8 1.19 25.05 48.25
C PRO A 8 1.67 23.90 49.15
N ASP A 9 1.23 23.87 50.41
CA ASP A 9 1.57 22.81 51.35
C ASP A 9 1.22 21.45 50.71
N LEU A 10 2.25 20.69 50.37
CA LEU A 10 2.09 19.44 49.65
C LEU A 10 1.51 18.39 50.59
N PRO A 11 0.52 17.60 50.14
CA PRO A 11 -0.03 16.54 50.97
C PRO A 11 1.03 15.49 51.28
N ALA A 12 0.93 14.88 52.47
CA ALA A 12 1.81 13.79 52.85
C ALA A 12 1.72 12.64 51.82
N GLY A 13 2.85 12.25 51.25
CA GLY A 13 2.93 11.24 50.19
C GLY A 13 2.94 11.79 48.76
N ALA A 14 2.99 13.11 48.56
CA ALA A 14 3.27 13.71 47.26
C ALA A 14 4.60 13.19 46.69
N ARG A 15 4.54 12.61 45.49
CA ARG A 15 5.70 12.11 44.74
C ARG A 15 6.16 13.06 43.66
N PHE A 16 5.28 13.95 43.20
CA PHE A 16 5.56 14.86 42.10
C PHE A 16 5.18 16.29 42.48
N ASP A 17 5.97 17.24 41.99
CA ASP A 17 5.67 18.66 42.10
C ASP A 17 4.44 19.00 41.21
N PRO A 18 3.41 19.66 41.73
CA PRO A 18 2.17 19.91 41.00
C PRO A 18 2.33 20.93 39.86
N VAL A 19 3.35 21.80 39.90
CA VAL A 19 3.53 22.89 38.93
C VAL A 19 4.46 22.45 37.80
N THR A 20 5.61 21.90 38.15
CA THR A 20 6.70 21.54 37.24
C THR A 20 6.70 20.07 36.84
N GLY A 21 6.07 19.19 37.63
CA GLY A 21 6.03 17.75 37.39
C GLY A 21 7.31 17.01 37.76
N ALA A 22 8.25 17.66 38.45
CA ALA A 22 9.49 17.03 38.94
C ALA A 22 9.21 15.97 40.01
N GLU A 23 10.02 14.90 40.06
CA GLU A 23 9.93 13.89 41.12
C GLU A 23 10.50 14.42 42.44
N LEU A 24 9.69 14.36 43.50
CA LEU A 24 10.05 14.76 44.85
C LEU A 24 10.84 13.62 45.53
N GLY A 25 11.99 13.94 46.11
CA GLY A 25 12.84 12.96 46.82
C GLY A 25 13.76 12.10 45.94
N GLY A 26 13.84 12.39 44.63
CA GLY A 26 14.82 11.80 43.68
C GLY A 26 15.86 12.82 43.21
N SER A 27 16.59 12.52 42.12
CA SER A 27 17.54 13.45 41.48
C SER A 27 16.88 14.62 40.73
N GLY A 28 15.55 14.76 40.82
CA GLY A 28 14.73 15.71 40.06
C GLY A 28 14.47 15.30 38.60
N GLU A 29 15.23 14.34 38.04
CA GLU A 29 15.07 13.89 36.65
C GLU A 29 14.02 12.77 36.50
N ARG A 30 12.98 13.05 35.71
CA ARG A 30 11.82 12.16 35.49
C ARG A 30 12.01 11.13 34.37
N ARG A 31 13.15 10.42 34.33
CA ARG A 31 13.48 9.48 33.22
C ARG A 31 12.68 8.17 33.22
N ARG A 32 12.25 7.72 34.40
CA ARG A 32 11.54 6.44 34.58
C ARG A 32 10.02 6.58 34.55
N SER A 33 9.51 7.81 34.56
CA SER A 33 8.08 8.10 34.67
C SER A 33 7.67 9.01 33.52
N PHE A 34 7.09 8.49 32.47
CA PHE A 34 6.66 9.30 31.33
C PHE A 34 5.55 10.30 31.73
N ALA A 35 5.58 11.52 31.18
CA ALA A 35 4.77 12.64 31.65
C ALA A 35 3.27 12.45 31.45
N LEU A 36 2.90 11.76 30.37
CA LEU A 36 1.51 11.45 30.05
C LEU A 36 1.07 10.10 30.64
N GLN A 37 2.00 9.14 30.80
CA GLN A 37 1.72 7.82 31.41
C GLN A 37 2.84 7.43 32.40
N PRO A 38 2.72 7.81 33.69
CA PRO A 38 3.81 7.67 34.66
C PRO A 38 4.24 6.23 34.96
N GLY A 39 3.37 5.25 34.70
CA GLY A 39 3.69 3.83 34.86
C GLY A 39 4.66 3.27 33.81
N GLU A 40 5.12 4.09 32.86
CA GLU A 40 5.96 3.66 31.75
C GLU A 40 7.21 4.55 31.64
N PRO A 41 8.40 3.98 31.31
CA PRO A 41 9.60 4.77 31.15
C PRO A 41 9.59 5.53 29.82
N VAL A 42 10.26 6.69 29.78
CA VAL A 42 10.30 7.57 28.59
C VAL A 42 10.89 6.86 27.38
N ALA A 43 11.92 6.04 27.59
CA ALA A 43 12.63 5.29 26.56
C ALA A 43 12.03 3.89 26.29
N SER A 44 10.73 3.68 26.47
CA SER A 44 10.08 2.41 26.09
C SER A 44 9.32 2.50 24.77
N PHE A 45 9.21 1.37 24.08
CA PHE A 45 8.31 1.22 22.95
C PHE A 45 6.91 0.87 23.46
N ASN A 46 5.98 1.83 23.41
CA ASN A 46 4.56 1.57 23.67
C ASN A 46 3.71 2.42 22.73
N LEU A 47 3.17 1.73 21.72
CA LEU A 47 2.56 2.34 20.56
C LEU A 47 1.38 3.25 20.92
N VAL A 48 0.47 2.73 21.75
CA VAL A 48 -0.79 3.41 22.10
C VAL A 48 -0.52 4.70 22.86
N SER A 49 0.27 4.66 23.94
CA SER A 49 0.58 5.87 24.72
C SER A 49 1.42 6.91 23.98
N SER A 50 2.05 6.55 22.85
CA SER A 50 2.90 7.47 22.07
C SER A 50 2.11 8.17 20.96
N LEU A 51 1.30 7.41 20.21
CA LEU A 51 0.49 7.95 19.10
C LEU A 51 -0.88 8.44 19.54
N MET A 52 -1.41 7.90 20.64
CA MET A 52 -2.69 8.26 21.23
C MET A 52 -2.44 8.79 22.65
N PRO A 53 -1.71 9.91 22.80
CA PRO A 53 -1.26 10.39 24.10
C PRO A 53 -2.41 10.68 25.06
N LEU A 54 -3.60 11.01 24.57
CA LEU A 54 -4.77 11.33 25.38
C LEU A 54 -5.53 10.08 25.86
N ALA A 55 -5.36 8.94 25.18
CA ALA A 55 -5.95 7.66 25.59
C ALA A 55 -5.19 7.02 26.75
N SER A 56 -4.02 7.55 27.12
CA SER A 56 -3.27 7.09 28.30
C SER A 56 -4.04 7.34 29.60
N GLY A 57 -4.86 8.39 29.65
CA GLY A 57 -5.79 8.66 30.75
C GLY A 57 -7.04 7.78 30.76
N SER A 58 -7.51 7.30 29.60
CA SER A 58 -8.78 6.56 29.47
C SER A 58 -8.60 5.22 28.73
N SER A 59 -8.51 4.13 29.51
CA SER A 59 -8.57 2.73 29.05
C SER A 59 -7.64 2.32 27.88
N PRO A 60 -6.29 2.39 28.02
CA PRO A 60 -5.35 2.03 26.95
C PRO A 60 -5.50 0.59 26.42
N GLN A 61 -6.09 -0.31 27.22
CA GLN A 61 -6.35 -1.69 26.81
C GLN A 61 -7.37 -1.81 25.67
N THR A 62 -8.33 -0.88 25.57
CA THR A 62 -9.35 -0.86 24.51
C THR A 62 -8.69 -0.75 23.13
N TYR A 63 -7.78 0.21 22.99
CA TYR A 63 -7.07 0.47 21.73
C TYR A 63 -6.08 -0.64 21.36
N ARG A 64 -5.48 -1.30 22.36
CA ARG A 64 -4.65 -2.50 22.13
C ARG A 64 -5.45 -3.64 21.51
N TRP A 65 -6.66 -3.89 22.01
CA TRP A 65 -7.57 -4.89 21.43
C TRP A 65 -8.05 -4.50 20.04
N ALA A 66 -8.44 -3.24 19.84
CA ALA A 66 -8.87 -2.73 18.53
C ALA A 66 -7.77 -2.88 17.47
N LEU A 67 -6.53 -2.52 17.81
CA LEU A 67 -5.39 -2.68 16.91
C LEU A 67 -5.04 -4.16 16.68
N GLY A 68 -5.02 -4.97 17.75
CA GLY A 68 -4.72 -6.40 17.64
C GLY A 68 -5.71 -7.15 16.75
N LEU A 69 -7.01 -6.94 16.96
CA LEU A 69 -8.06 -7.51 16.09
C LEU A 69 -8.01 -6.92 14.68
N GLY A 70 -7.75 -5.62 14.56
CA GLY A 70 -7.63 -4.95 13.28
C GLY A 70 -6.50 -5.48 12.42
N ILE A 71 -5.37 -5.87 13.01
CA ILE A 71 -4.25 -6.53 12.30
C ILE A 71 -4.56 -7.99 11.99
N LEU A 72 -5.21 -8.70 12.92
CA LEU A 72 -5.51 -10.12 12.75
C LEU A 72 -6.39 -10.40 11.52
N ILE A 73 -7.42 -9.58 11.30
CA ILE A 73 -8.38 -9.73 10.18
C ILE A 73 -7.69 -9.78 8.79
N PRO A 74 -6.92 -8.76 8.36
CA PRO A 74 -6.27 -8.78 7.06
C PRO A 74 -5.19 -9.86 6.96
N VAL A 75 -4.48 -10.18 8.04
CA VAL A 75 -3.47 -11.26 8.03
C VAL A 75 -4.12 -12.61 7.77
N VAL A 76 -5.22 -12.92 8.46
CA VAL A 76 -5.98 -14.16 8.23
C VAL A 76 -6.55 -14.17 6.82
N ALA A 77 -7.13 -13.07 6.34
CA ALA A 77 -7.65 -12.99 4.98
C ALA A 77 -6.57 -13.21 3.91
N GLY A 78 -5.38 -12.62 4.11
CA GLY A 78 -4.23 -12.81 3.23
C GLY A 78 -3.71 -14.24 3.23
N ALA A 79 -3.62 -14.87 4.41
CA ALA A 79 -3.24 -16.28 4.54
C ALA A 79 -4.26 -17.22 3.85
N LEU A 80 -5.53 -16.84 3.83
CA LEU A 80 -6.59 -17.54 3.10
C LEU A 80 -6.62 -17.22 1.60
N GLY A 81 -5.77 -16.30 1.11
CA GLY A 81 -5.65 -15.92 -0.29
C GLY A 81 -6.59 -14.82 -0.75
N PHE A 82 -7.35 -14.15 0.13
CA PHE A 82 -8.21 -13.01 -0.20
C PHE A 82 -7.40 -11.71 -0.22
N LEU A 83 -6.48 -11.56 -1.18
CA LEU A 83 -5.49 -10.49 -1.17
C LEU A 83 -6.11 -9.09 -1.31
N ALA A 84 -7.08 -8.92 -2.22
CA ALA A 84 -7.78 -7.65 -2.41
C ALA A 84 -8.47 -7.17 -1.10
N PHE A 85 -9.23 -8.07 -0.46
CA PHE A 85 -9.78 -7.84 0.86
C PHE A 85 -8.68 -7.48 1.87
N ALA A 86 -7.61 -8.28 1.94
CA ALA A 86 -6.56 -8.15 2.94
C ALA A 86 -5.84 -6.81 2.86
N PHE A 87 -5.49 -6.33 1.66
CA PHE A 87 -4.80 -5.05 1.50
C PHE A 87 -5.69 -3.85 1.81
N VAL A 88 -6.98 -3.88 1.43
CA VAL A 88 -7.91 -2.79 1.77
C VAL A 88 -8.20 -2.79 3.27
N ALA A 89 -8.44 -3.96 3.86
CA ALA A 89 -8.61 -4.12 5.30
C ALA A 89 -7.36 -3.64 6.06
N ALA A 90 -6.17 -4.03 5.62
CA ALA A 90 -4.88 -3.59 6.17
C ALA A 90 -4.72 -2.06 6.13
N ALA A 91 -4.96 -1.46 4.96
CA ALA A 91 -4.84 -0.01 4.77
C ALA A 91 -5.74 0.78 5.74
N LEU A 92 -6.89 0.22 6.15
CA LEU A 92 -7.84 0.89 7.02
C LEU A 92 -7.58 0.70 8.52
N VAL A 93 -6.72 -0.22 8.94
CA VAL A 93 -6.52 -0.55 10.36
C VAL A 93 -6.17 0.69 11.21
N VAL A 94 -5.05 1.32 10.91
CA VAL A 94 -4.57 2.47 11.70
C VAL A 94 -5.49 3.69 11.55
N PRO A 95 -5.90 4.11 10.34
CA PRO A 95 -6.85 5.23 10.20
C PRO A 95 -8.17 5.00 10.94
N ALA A 96 -8.75 3.80 10.89
CA ALA A 96 -10.02 3.52 11.57
C ALA A 96 -9.87 3.60 13.09
N VAL A 97 -8.83 2.98 13.66
CA VAL A 97 -8.53 3.09 15.10
C VAL A 97 -8.32 4.56 15.48
N TYR A 98 -7.65 5.33 14.63
CA TYR A 98 -7.32 6.72 14.91
C TYR A 98 -8.54 7.65 14.86
N VAL A 99 -9.45 7.45 13.91
CA VAL A 99 -10.72 8.20 13.84
C VAL A 99 -11.55 7.94 15.10
N VAL A 100 -11.64 6.69 15.55
CA VAL A 100 -12.37 6.36 16.78
C VAL A 100 -11.68 6.96 18.01
N TYR A 101 -10.34 6.92 18.07
CA TYR A 101 -9.57 7.59 19.11
C TYR A 101 -9.88 9.09 19.17
N MET A 102 -9.82 9.78 18.04
CA MET A 102 -10.10 11.21 17.98
C MET A 102 -11.53 11.52 18.45
N TYR A 103 -12.50 10.67 18.09
CA TYR A 103 -13.89 10.76 18.58
C TYR A 103 -13.98 10.63 20.09
N ASP A 104 -13.38 9.57 20.65
CA ASP A 104 -13.42 9.25 22.08
C ASP A 104 -12.81 10.36 22.95
N VAL A 105 -11.67 10.91 22.55
CA VAL A 105 -10.99 11.97 23.32
C VAL A 105 -11.54 13.38 23.06
N ASN A 106 -12.59 13.49 22.24
CA ASN A 106 -13.16 14.72 21.70
C ASN A 106 -12.10 15.69 21.12
N GLN A 107 -11.24 15.16 20.24
CA GLN A 107 -10.16 15.95 19.64
C GLN A 107 -10.67 17.07 18.71
N TRP A 108 -11.95 17.05 18.37
CA TRP A 108 -12.62 17.98 17.47
C TRP A 108 -13.04 19.29 18.16
N GLU A 109 -12.95 19.39 19.50
CA GLU A 109 -13.39 20.55 20.30
C GLU A 109 -14.75 21.11 19.86
N ASP A 110 -15.72 20.20 19.71
CA ASP A 110 -17.10 20.46 19.27
C ASP A 110 -17.23 21.13 17.88
N GLN A 111 -16.17 21.12 17.07
CA GLN A 111 -16.26 21.43 15.63
C GLN A 111 -17.03 20.32 14.91
N PRO A 112 -17.69 20.64 13.77
CA PRO A 112 -18.34 19.61 12.97
C PRO A 112 -17.28 18.59 12.54
N VAL A 113 -17.51 17.33 12.91
CA VAL A 113 -16.62 16.18 12.64
C VAL A 113 -16.15 16.16 11.17
N GLY A 114 -17.00 16.63 10.25
CA GLY A 114 -16.69 16.75 8.83
C GLY A 114 -15.51 17.68 8.47
N VAL A 115 -15.16 18.69 9.28
CA VAL A 115 -14.03 19.60 8.97
C VAL A 115 -12.69 18.90 9.17
N VAL A 116 -12.54 18.21 10.29
CA VAL A 116 -11.31 17.49 10.61
C VAL A 116 -11.23 16.19 9.82
N LEU A 117 -12.35 15.46 9.63
CA LEU A 117 -12.39 14.34 8.70
C LEU A 117 -12.15 14.80 7.26
N GLY A 118 -12.58 16.00 6.90
CA GLY A 118 -12.29 16.62 5.61
C GLY A 118 -10.81 16.94 5.43
N ALA A 119 -10.12 17.41 6.47
CA ALA A 119 -8.68 17.65 6.43
C ALA A 119 -7.85 16.36 6.38
N VAL A 120 -8.26 15.31 7.11
CA VAL A 120 -7.66 13.97 7.03
C VAL A 120 -7.96 13.32 5.66
N GLY A 121 -9.19 13.48 5.18
CA GLY A 121 -9.63 13.03 3.86
C GLY A 121 -8.93 13.78 2.73
N ALA A 122 -8.57 15.04 2.92
CA ALA A 122 -7.75 15.79 1.97
C ALA A 122 -6.35 15.18 1.84
N ALA A 123 -5.73 14.73 2.94
CA ALA A 123 -4.45 14.01 2.87
C ALA A 123 -4.59 12.69 2.08
N ALA A 124 -5.68 11.95 2.29
CA ALA A 124 -5.98 10.77 1.49
C ALA A 124 -6.19 11.11 0.00
N ALA A 125 -6.96 12.16 -0.32
CA ALA A 125 -7.21 12.59 -1.68
C ALA A 125 -5.94 13.09 -2.40
N LEU A 126 -5.09 13.84 -1.69
CA LEU A 126 -3.78 14.25 -2.18
C LEU A 126 -2.86 13.03 -2.39
N GLY A 127 -2.93 12.03 -1.50
CA GLY A 127 -2.26 10.75 -1.69
C GLY A 127 -2.71 10.04 -2.96
N VAL A 128 -4.03 9.89 -3.17
CA VAL A 128 -4.58 9.31 -4.39
C VAL A 128 -4.11 10.07 -5.62
N GLY A 129 -4.27 11.39 -5.64
CA GLY A 129 -3.91 12.23 -6.77
C GLY A 129 -2.41 12.16 -7.09
N PHE A 130 -1.56 12.22 -6.07
CA PHE A 130 -0.11 12.15 -6.23
C PHE A 130 0.35 10.77 -6.71
N THR A 131 -0.13 9.68 -6.08
CA THR A 131 0.20 8.31 -6.49
C THR A 131 -0.29 8.03 -7.91
N PHE A 132 -1.47 8.53 -8.29
CA PHE A 132 -1.97 8.40 -9.65
C PHE A 132 -1.14 9.21 -10.65
N LEU A 133 -0.79 10.45 -10.34
CA LEU A 133 0.03 11.30 -11.20
C LEU A 133 1.42 10.69 -11.45
N TRP A 134 2.01 10.13 -10.39
CA TRP A 134 3.25 9.35 -10.46
C TRP A 134 3.10 8.11 -11.35
N HIS A 135 2.06 7.31 -11.15
CA HIS A 135 1.82 6.09 -11.95
C HIS A 135 1.30 6.34 -13.37
N ALA A 136 0.80 7.53 -13.68
CA ALA A 136 0.34 7.91 -15.01
C ALA A 136 1.48 8.32 -15.95
N GLY A 137 2.76 8.15 -15.56
CA GLY A 137 3.93 8.37 -16.42
C GLY A 137 4.42 9.83 -16.46
N LEU A 138 3.91 10.73 -15.62
CA LEU A 138 4.27 12.16 -15.66
C LEU A 138 5.73 12.44 -15.25
N LEU A 139 6.41 11.47 -14.64
CA LEU A 139 7.84 11.54 -14.30
C LEU A 139 8.74 10.74 -15.27
N GLY A 140 8.17 10.25 -16.37
CA GLY A 140 8.85 9.54 -17.46
C GLY A 140 8.68 8.02 -17.38
N ASP A 141 8.61 7.38 -18.55
CA ASP A 141 8.40 5.92 -18.72
C ASP A 141 9.53 5.06 -18.11
N ASP A 142 10.64 5.68 -17.71
CA ASP A 142 11.82 5.06 -17.08
C ASP A 142 11.69 4.83 -15.56
N LEU A 143 10.61 5.30 -14.96
CA LEU A 143 10.37 5.25 -13.51
C LEU A 143 9.20 4.30 -13.22
N ALA A 144 9.34 3.06 -13.68
CA ALA A 144 8.48 1.98 -13.24
C ALA A 144 8.48 1.94 -11.69
N PRO A 145 7.35 1.52 -11.08
CA PRO A 145 7.23 1.42 -9.63
C PRO A 145 8.37 0.58 -9.04
N VAL A 146 8.57 0.67 -7.72
CA VAL A 146 9.19 -0.42 -6.98
C VAL A 146 8.35 -1.66 -7.28
N ASP A 147 8.79 -2.42 -8.28
CA ASP A 147 8.31 -3.75 -8.56
C ASP A 147 8.79 -4.58 -7.38
N PHE A 148 7.84 -5.09 -6.59
CA PHE A 148 8.15 -6.00 -5.49
C PHE A 148 8.45 -7.41 -6.03
N ASP A 149 8.32 -7.64 -7.34
CA ASP A 149 8.92 -8.76 -8.03
C ASP A 149 10.44 -8.53 -8.09
N GLY A 150 11.17 -9.22 -7.21
CA GLY A 150 12.62 -9.13 -7.05
C GLY A 150 13.48 -9.49 -8.27
N ASN A 151 12.93 -9.53 -9.48
CA ASN A 151 13.61 -10.01 -10.70
C ASN A 151 14.55 -8.99 -11.36
N GLY A 152 14.84 -7.86 -10.71
CA GLY A 152 15.74 -6.84 -11.24
C GLY A 152 17.21 -7.10 -10.94
N SER A 153 17.85 -8.07 -11.60
CA SER A 153 19.32 -8.29 -11.53
C SER A 153 20.15 -7.20 -12.26
N GLY A 154 19.57 -6.02 -12.50
CA GLY A 154 20.15 -4.91 -13.25
C GLY A 154 20.82 -3.84 -12.39
N SER A 155 21.77 -3.12 -12.97
CA SER A 155 22.51 -2.02 -12.35
C SER A 155 21.59 -0.94 -11.73
N ILE A 156 22.06 -0.28 -10.66
CA ILE A 156 21.32 0.81 -10.00
C ILE A 156 21.17 1.99 -10.97
N ARG A 157 19.96 2.19 -11.48
CA ARG A 157 19.61 3.44 -12.18
C ARG A 157 19.48 4.56 -11.16
N TRP A 158 20.45 5.47 -11.16
CA TRP A 158 20.50 6.62 -10.24
C TRP A 158 19.25 7.52 -10.34
N THR A 159 18.63 7.60 -11.52
CA THR A 159 17.38 8.32 -11.73
C THR A 159 16.24 7.70 -10.90
N SER A 160 16.01 6.40 -11.03
CA SER A 160 14.99 5.67 -10.25
C SER A 160 15.24 5.78 -8.75
N PHE A 161 16.50 5.66 -8.33
CA PHE A 161 16.89 5.85 -6.92
C PHE A 161 16.53 7.26 -6.43
N LEU A 162 17.01 8.32 -7.09
CA LEU A 162 16.75 9.69 -6.66
C LEU A 162 15.26 10.00 -6.63
N VAL A 163 14.49 9.48 -7.58
CA VAL A 163 13.07 9.80 -7.61
C VAL A 163 12.30 9.04 -6.54
N LEU A 164 12.51 7.72 -6.40
CA LEU A 164 11.77 6.89 -5.44
C LEU A 164 12.21 7.12 -3.99
N VAL A 165 13.49 7.39 -3.76
CA VAL A 165 14.07 7.52 -2.41
C VAL A 165 14.10 8.96 -1.93
N LEU A 166 14.23 9.95 -2.82
CA LEU A 166 14.31 11.35 -2.44
C LEU A 166 13.04 12.13 -2.85
N LEU A 167 12.73 12.22 -4.14
CA LEU A 167 11.66 13.10 -4.62
C LEU A 167 10.28 12.70 -4.09
N VAL A 168 9.92 11.42 -4.21
CA VAL A 168 8.62 10.89 -3.79
C VAL A 168 8.37 11.11 -2.29
N PRO A 169 9.31 10.75 -1.37
CA PRO A 169 9.20 11.08 0.05
C PRO A 169 9.08 12.56 0.35
N VAL A 170 9.86 13.40 -0.33
CA VAL A 170 9.85 14.85 -0.11
C VAL A 170 8.49 15.43 -0.47
N VAL A 171 7.98 15.13 -1.66
CA VAL A 171 6.67 15.63 -2.11
C VAL A 171 5.55 15.04 -1.25
N GLY A 172 5.60 13.73 -0.99
CA GLY A 172 4.63 13.05 -0.14
C GLY A 172 4.56 13.67 1.27
N GLU A 173 5.69 13.97 1.89
CA GLU A 173 5.72 14.57 3.23
C GLU A 173 5.16 15.99 3.25
N VAL A 174 5.42 16.79 2.21
CA VAL A 174 4.82 18.13 2.08
C VAL A 174 3.30 18.04 1.92
N LEU A 175 2.80 17.10 1.11
CA LEU A 175 1.37 16.93 0.87
C LEU A 175 0.61 16.48 2.13
N LYS A 176 1.17 15.54 2.90
CA LYS A 176 0.56 15.04 4.16
C LYS A 176 0.29 16.16 5.17
N GLN A 177 1.14 17.18 5.20
CA GLN A 177 1.07 18.27 6.19
C GLN A 177 0.03 19.34 5.87
N VAL A 178 -0.45 19.43 4.63
CA VAL A 178 -1.35 20.52 4.19
C VAL A 178 -2.60 20.60 5.06
N GLY A 179 -3.33 19.50 5.22
CA GLY A 179 -4.55 19.45 6.04
C GLY A 179 -4.29 19.78 7.51
N PRO A 180 -3.38 19.08 8.20
CA PRO A 180 -3.06 19.34 9.60
C PRO A 180 -2.56 20.77 9.88
N ILE A 181 -1.73 21.35 9.02
CA ILE A 181 -1.25 22.73 9.19
C ILE A 181 -2.41 23.73 9.09
N LEU A 182 -3.39 23.49 8.20
CA LEU A 182 -4.59 24.34 8.13
C LEU A 182 -5.43 24.24 9.39
N LEU A 183 -5.56 23.05 9.98
CA LEU A 183 -6.24 22.87 11.27
C LEU A 183 -5.48 23.54 12.42
N ALA A 184 -4.17 23.34 12.52
CA ALA A 184 -3.31 23.88 13.58
C ALA A 184 -3.29 25.42 13.64
N ARG A 185 -3.71 26.10 12.57
CA ARG A 185 -3.87 27.56 12.56
C ARG A 185 -5.15 28.04 13.26
N LEU A 186 -6.10 27.14 13.51
CA LEU A 186 -7.35 27.50 14.16
C LEU A 186 -7.11 27.70 15.66
N PRO A 187 -7.64 28.77 16.29
CA PRO A 187 -7.44 29.05 17.72
C PRO A 187 -7.93 27.95 18.67
N LYS A 188 -8.80 27.06 18.19
CA LYS A 188 -9.27 25.90 18.95
C LYS A 188 -8.25 24.75 18.99
N PHE A 189 -7.34 24.70 18.02
CA PHE A 189 -6.36 23.62 17.85
C PHE A 189 -4.94 24.15 18.08
N ASP A 190 -4.79 24.89 19.18
CA ASP A 190 -3.62 25.70 19.50
C ASP A 190 -2.61 24.99 20.43
N ASP A 191 -2.66 23.65 20.52
CA ASP A 191 -1.77 22.84 21.35
C ASP A 191 -0.90 21.91 20.47
N MET A 192 0.38 21.75 20.82
CA MET A 192 1.28 20.73 20.26
C MET A 192 0.63 19.35 20.10
N ILE A 193 -0.11 18.89 21.11
CA ILE A 193 -0.76 17.57 21.09
C ILE A 193 -1.80 17.51 19.98
N ASP A 194 -2.48 18.63 19.68
CA ASP A 194 -3.45 18.70 18.60
C ASP A 194 -2.74 18.60 17.24
N GLY A 195 -1.66 19.37 17.06
CA GLY A 195 -0.82 19.28 15.86
C GLY A 195 -0.26 17.88 15.62
N LEU A 196 0.28 17.25 16.67
CA LEU A 196 0.72 15.86 16.63
C LEU A 196 -0.41 14.96 16.15
N THR A 197 -1.59 15.09 16.78
CA THR A 197 -2.67 14.16 16.50
C THR A 197 -3.21 14.27 15.08
N PHE A 198 -3.35 15.49 14.55
CA PHE A 198 -3.75 15.70 13.17
C PHE A 198 -2.68 15.24 12.17
N GLY A 199 -1.40 15.48 12.48
CA GLY A 199 -0.29 14.99 11.66
C GLY A 199 -0.27 13.46 11.54
N VAL A 200 -0.46 12.75 12.66
CA VAL A 200 -0.57 11.29 12.68
C VAL A 200 -1.75 10.79 11.86
N ALA A 201 -2.93 11.41 12.03
CA ALA A 201 -4.13 11.06 11.26
C ALA A 201 -3.91 11.22 9.75
N ALA A 202 -3.36 12.36 9.32
CA ALA A 202 -3.11 12.66 7.92
C ALA A 202 -2.05 11.74 7.30
N GLY A 203 -0.95 11.47 8.01
CA GLY A 203 0.08 10.54 7.56
C GLY A 203 -0.45 9.11 7.41
N ALA A 204 -1.26 8.63 8.36
CA ALA A 204 -1.91 7.32 8.28
C ALA A 204 -2.94 7.24 7.13
N ALA A 205 -3.75 8.28 6.94
CA ALA A 205 -4.73 8.33 5.85
C ALA A 205 -4.06 8.38 4.46
N PHE A 206 -2.96 9.12 4.34
CA PHE A 206 -2.13 9.13 3.13
C PHE A 206 -1.53 7.74 2.87
N ALA A 207 -0.98 7.09 3.89
CA ALA A 207 -0.45 5.72 3.77
C ALA A 207 -1.51 4.72 3.29
N ALA A 208 -2.74 4.84 3.80
CA ALA A 208 -3.87 4.02 3.38
C ALA A 208 -4.23 4.25 1.91
N ALA A 209 -4.39 5.52 1.51
CA ALA A 209 -4.68 5.90 0.13
C ALA A 209 -3.62 5.40 -0.85
N GLU A 210 -2.34 5.65 -0.56
CA GLU A 210 -1.23 5.18 -1.39
C GLU A 210 -1.23 3.65 -1.48
N THR A 211 -1.48 2.93 -0.38
CA THR A 211 -1.54 1.46 -0.38
C THR A 211 -2.65 0.94 -1.28
N ILE A 212 -3.83 1.54 -1.25
CA ILE A 212 -4.95 1.15 -2.12
C ILE A 212 -4.61 1.41 -3.59
N VAL A 213 -4.05 2.58 -3.91
CA VAL A 213 -3.75 2.95 -5.30
C VAL A 213 -2.60 2.13 -5.89
N VAL A 214 -1.52 1.89 -5.14
CA VAL A 214 -0.38 1.08 -5.61
C VAL A 214 -0.80 -0.36 -5.88
N ASN A 215 -1.66 -0.92 -5.02
CA ASN A 215 -2.11 -2.31 -5.14
C ASN A 215 -3.31 -2.49 -6.08
N ARG A 216 -3.63 -1.49 -6.91
CA ARG A 216 -4.81 -1.54 -7.79
C ARG A 216 -4.85 -2.74 -8.75
N GLY A 217 -3.68 -3.25 -9.15
CA GLY A 217 -3.56 -4.43 -10.01
C GLY A 217 -4.11 -5.71 -9.38
N LEU A 218 -4.01 -5.84 -8.05
CA LEU A 218 -4.60 -6.95 -7.28
C LEU A 218 -6.13 -6.91 -7.27
N PHE A 219 -6.74 -5.80 -7.67
CA PHE A 219 -8.19 -5.70 -7.86
C PHE A 219 -8.60 -6.09 -9.29
N SER A 220 -7.72 -5.98 -10.29
CA SER A 220 -8.07 -6.31 -11.68
C SER A 220 -7.87 -7.79 -12.04
N SER A 221 -6.86 -8.45 -11.46
CA SER A 221 -6.66 -9.90 -11.60
C SER A 221 -7.39 -10.61 -10.46
N PHE A 222 -8.18 -11.65 -10.76
CA PHE A 222 -9.02 -12.37 -9.80
C PHE A 222 -8.31 -12.54 -8.44
N GLY A 223 -8.80 -11.85 -7.40
CA GLY A 223 -8.15 -11.62 -6.10
C GLY A 223 -7.99 -12.85 -5.19
N ARG A 224 -7.72 -14.01 -5.79
CA ARG A 224 -7.39 -15.28 -5.15
C ARG A 224 -6.21 -15.91 -5.88
N VAL A 225 -5.05 -15.91 -5.22
CA VAL A 225 -3.84 -16.56 -5.74
C VAL A 225 -3.88 -18.03 -5.36
N ASP A 226 -3.74 -18.92 -6.35
CA ASP A 226 -3.55 -20.34 -6.12
C ASP A 226 -2.09 -20.58 -5.68
N SER A 227 -1.91 -20.99 -4.41
CA SER A 227 -0.61 -21.17 -3.73
C SER A 227 0.18 -19.88 -3.42
N PRO A 228 -0.33 -19.01 -2.53
CA PRO A 228 0.41 -17.83 -2.07
C PRO A 228 1.60 -18.24 -1.19
N ASP A 229 2.78 -17.69 -1.45
CA ASP A 229 3.87 -17.68 -0.47
C ASP A 229 3.40 -16.87 0.75
N ALA A 230 2.89 -17.57 1.77
CA ALA A 230 2.27 -16.96 2.92
C ALA A 230 3.24 -16.03 3.68
N GLY A 231 4.55 -16.35 3.67
CA GLY A 231 5.57 -15.52 4.32
C GLY A 231 5.70 -14.16 3.64
N PHE A 232 5.73 -14.16 2.31
CA PHE A 232 5.79 -12.94 1.50
C PHE A 232 4.56 -12.07 1.73
N TRP A 233 3.36 -12.61 1.54
CA TRP A 233 2.11 -11.84 1.62
C TRP A 233 1.82 -11.32 3.04
N VAL A 234 2.05 -12.14 4.07
CA VAL A 234 1.90 -11.68 5.46
C VAL A 234 2.87 -10.53 5.76
N SER A 235 4.09 -10.57 5.24
CA SER A 235 5.07 -9.49 5.42
C SER A 235 4.60 -8.19 4.77
N LEU A 236 4.06 -8.25 3.55
CA LEU A 236 3.49 -7.10 2.86
C LEU A 236 2.26 -6.54 3.57
N ILE A 237 1.36 -7.42 4.03
CA ILE A 237 0.15 -7.04 4.76
C ILE A 237 0.50 -6.36 6.07
N LEU A 238 1.46 -6.89 6.85
CA LEU A 238 1.91 -6.25 8.09
C LEU A 238 2.59 -4.90 7.84
N SER A 239 3.36 -4.81 6.75
CA SER A 239 3.97 -3.54 6.34
C SER A 239 2.90 -2.49 6.02
N ALA A 240 1.87 -2.87 5.26
CA ALA A 240 0.75 -2.02 4.89
C ALA A 240 -0.16 -1.66 6.09
N ALA A 241 -0.47 -2.63 6.95
CA ALA A 241 -1.40 -2.45 8.06
C ALA A 241 -0.82 -1.62 9.20
N VAL A 242 0.48 -1.77 9.47
CA VAL A 242 1.11 -1.25 10.67
C VAL A 242 2.29 -0.36 10.31
N VAL A 243 3.34 -0.92 9.74
CA VAL A 243 4.64 -0.22 9.66
C VAL A 243 4.54 1.09 8.88
N LYS A 244 3.96 1.06 7.68
CA LYS A 244 3.87 2.25 6.82
C LYS A 244 2.99 3.36 7.42
N PRO A 245 1.75 3.09 7.89
CA PRO A 245 0.97 4.10 8.61
C PRO A 245 1.68 4.66 9.85
N LEU A 246 2.43 3.83 10.58
CA LEU A 246 3.20 4.28 11.73
C LEU A 246 4.35 5.21 11.35
N VAL A 247 5.13 4.87 10.32
CA VAL A 247 6.23 5.73 9.85
C VAL A 247 5.69 7.05 9.34
N TYR A 248 4.70 7.02 8.44
CA TYR A 248 4.13 8.25 7.86
C TYR A 248 3.42 9.08 8.92
N GLY A 249 2.59 8.45 9.76
CA GLY A 249 1.87 9.12 10.84
C GLY A 249 2.82 9.75 11.86
N ALA A 250 3.83 9.02 12.32
CA ALA A 250 4.77 9.55 13.31
C ALA A 250 5.67 10.65 12.73
N ALA A 251 6.18 10.50 11.51
CA ALA A 251 6.99 11.51 10.85
C ALA A 251 6.21 12.83 10.66
N THR A 252 5.03 12.75 10.04
CA THR A 252 4.17 13.92 9.84
C THR A 252 3.70 14.49 11.19
N GLY A 253 3.41 13.62 12.16
CA GLY A 253 3.09 14.00 13.54
C GLY A 253 4.17 14.86 14.19
N ILE A 254 5.45 14.49 14.07
CA ILE A 254 6.58 15.28 14.60
C ILE A 254 6.64 16.67 13.96
N ALA A 255 6.50 16.75 12.63
CA ALA A 255 6.57 18.01 11.91
C ALA A 255 5.40 18.96 12.23
N VAL A 256 4.17 18.42 12.33
CA VAL A 256 3.00 19.24 12.64
C VAL A 256 2.95 19.60 14.14
N ALA A 257 3.41 18.73 15.03
CA ALA A 257 3.58 19.06 16.45
C ALA A 257 4.52 20.26 16.63
N SER A 258 5.65 20.29 15.93
CA SER A 258 6.58 21.41 15.99
C SER A 258 6.09 22.68 15.29
N PHE A 259 5.12 22.58 14.37
CA PHE A 259 4.38 23.73 13.84
C PHE A 259 3.42 24.32 14.89
N SER A 260 2.72 23.46 15.65
CA SER A 260 1.74 23.86 16.66
C SER A 260 2.37 24.46 17.92
N GLY A 261 3.60 24.12 18.30
CA GLY A 261 4.30 24.74 19.43
C GLY A 261 3.78 24.34 20.81
N LEU A 262 4.49 24.72 21.88
CA LEU A 262 4.34 24.17 23.24
C LEU A 262 3.13 24.69 24.05
N GLY A 263 2.61 25.87 23.71
CA GLY A 263 1.62 26.63 24.49
C GLY A 263 0.47 27.20 23.64
N ALA A 264 -0.33 28.11 24.21
CA ALA A 264 -1.48 28.70 23.52
C ALA A 264 -1.02 29.60 22.36
N GLY A 265 -1.31 29.17 21.13
CA GLY A 265 -0.91 29.82 19.88
C GLY A 265 0.16 29.02 19.14
N TYR A 266 0.04 28.95 17.81
CA TYR A 266 0.96 28.14 17.01
C TYR A 266 2.30 28.84 16.75
N ASP A 267 3.40 28.09 16.84
CA ASP A 267 4.75 28.60 16.56
C ASP A 267 4.97 28.92 15.08
N GLY A 268 4.31 28.17 14.19
CA GLY A 268 4.34 28.39 12.75
C GLY A 268 5.64 27.91 12.10
N PHE A 269 6.04 28.56 11.00
CA PHE A 269 7.24 28.22 10.23
C PHE A 269 8.55 28.71 10.90
N ARG A 270 8.73 28.37 12.18
CA ARG A 270 9.93 28.69 12.97
C ARG A 270 11.00 27.60 12.82
N PRO A 271 12.23 27.81 13.35
CA PRO A 271 13.29 26.81 13.31
C PRO A 271 12.89 25.45 13.91
N GLY A 272 11.99 25.44 14.91
CA GLY A 272 11.40 24.22 15.47
C GLY A 272 10.64 23.39 14.43
N TYR A 273 9.79 24.04 13.63
CA TYR A 273 9.12 23.40 12.49
C TYR A 273 10.12 22.83 11.49
N LEU A 274 11.10 23.62 11.06
CA LEU A 274 12.09 23.16 10.07
C LEU A 274 12.90 21.95 10.57
N ARG A 275 13.22 21.91 11.86
CA ARG A 275 13.86 20.75 12.48
C ARG A 275 12.95 19.54 12.48
N GLY A 276 11.69 19.69 12.87
CA GLY A 276 10.70 18.60 12.82
C GLY A 276 10.45 18.09 11.40
N LEU A 277 10.36 19.00 10.42
CA LEU A 277 10.25 18.68 9.00
C LEU A 277 11.48 17.92 8.50
N ALA A 278 12.69 18.35 8.87
CA ALA A 278 13.92 17.67 8.49
C ALA A 278 13.98 16.25 9.10
N GLU A 279 13.57 16.09 10.36
CA GLU A 279 13.44 14.78 11.02
C GLU A 279 12.42 13.88 10.27
N ALA A 280 11.25 14.43 9.90
CA ALA A 280 10.23 13.72 9.15
C ALA A 280 10.70 13.30 7.75
N LEU A 281 11.36 14.20 7.02
CA LEU A 281 11.92 13.94 5.70
C LEU A 281 12.99 12.85 5.77
N ALA A 282 13.94 12.97 6.70
CA ALA A 282 14.99 11.97 6.89
C ALA A 282 14.40 10.59 7.18
N ALA A 283 13.37 10.51 8.03
CA ALA A 283 12.72 9.25 8.34
C ALA A 283 12.02 8.62 7.13
N ASN A 284 11.27 9.38 6.35
CA ASN A 284 10.62 8.87 5.14
C ASN A 284 11.62 8.47 4.04
N ILE A 285 12.70 9.24 3.86
CA ILE A 285 13.78 8.93 2.92
C ILE A 285 14.48 7.63 3.34
N LEU A 286 14.84 7.48 4.62
CA LEU A 286 15.46 6.25 5.14
C LEU A 286 14.53 5.04 5.03
N PHE A 287 13.24 5.24 5.27
CA PHE A 287 12.23 4.20 5.08
C PHE A 287 12.19 3.73 3.63
N GLN A 288 12.02 4.64 2.67
CA GLN A 288 12.01 4.27 1.25
C GLN A 288 13.35 3.73 0.75
N ALA A 289 14.47 4.28 1.22
CA ALA A 289 15.80 3.78 0.87
C ALA A 289 15.94 2.30 1.26
N GLY A 290 15.55 1.96 2.49
CA GLY A 290 15.62 0.57 2.93
C GLY A 290 14.69 -0.33 2.13
N LEU A 291 13.44 0.07 1.90
CA LEU A 291 12.52 -0.71 1.06
C LEU A 291 13.06 -0.92 -0.36
N PHE A 292 13.67 0.12 -0.96
CA PHE A 292 14.30 0.05 -2.27
C PHE A 292 15.47 -0.94 -2.32
N PHE A 293 16.28 -1.02 -1.27
CA PHE A 293 17.38 -1.97 -1.20
C PHE A 293 16.90 -3.39 -0.87
N THR A 294 15.93 -3.55 0.04
CA THR A 294 15.41 -4.87 0.42
C THR A 294 14.59 -5.51 -0.70
N ALA A 295 13.94 -4.72 -1.55
CA ALA A 295 13.24 -5.21 -2.74
C ALA A 295 14.16 -5.89 -3.77
N ARG A 296 15.49 -5.71 -3.68
CA ARG A 296 16.46 -6.43 -4.53
C ARG A 296 16.80 -7.83 -4.04
N VAL A 297 16.36 -8.19 -2.84
CA VAL A 297 16.51 -9.54 -2.34
C VAL A 297 15.27 -10.32 -2.79
N GLU A 298 15.48 -11.36 -3.59
CA GLU A 298 14.40 -12.13 -4.19
C GLU A 298 13.55 -12.88 -3.15
N GLY A 299 12.26 -13.03 -3.46
CA GLY A 299 11.29 -13.81 -2.70
C GLY A 299 10.97 -13.26 -1.30
N THR A 300 10.54 -14.16 -0.40
CA THR A 300 10.15 -13.82 0.97
C THR A 300 11.25 -13.11 1.77
N GLY A 301 12.53 -13.37 1.46
CA GLY A 301 13.67 -12.76 2.15
C GLY A 301 13.65 -11.23 2.07
N GLY A 302 13.41 -10.67 0.88
CA GLY A 302 13.33 -9.22 0.70
C GLY A 302 12.15 -8.58 1.41
N ALA A 303 10.98 -9.22 1.38
CA ALA A 303 9.78 -8.74 2.07
C ALA A 303 9.97 -8.72 3.60
N VAL A 304 10.56 -9.77 4.18
CA VAL A 304 10.84 -9.84 5.62
C VAL A 304 11.89 -8.81 6.02
N LEU A 305 12.98 -8.66 5.24
CA LEU A 305 13.99 -7.64 5.51
C LEU A 305 13.41 -6.23 5.45
N GLY A 306 12.57 -5.95 4.45
CA GLY A 306 11.86 -4.67 4.32
C GLY A 306 10.93 -4.40 5.50
N LEU A 307 10.19 -5.42 5.95
CA LEU A 307 9.34 -5.33 7.13
C LEU A 307 10.16 -5.03 8.39
N VAL A 308 11.27 -5.75 8.62
CA VAL A 308 12.15 -5.54 9.77
C VAL A 308 12.76 -4.15 9.75
N TRP A 309 13.28 -3.70 8.59
CA TRP A 309 13.82 -2.35 8.42
C TRP A 309 12.77 -1.29 8.74
N GLY A 310 11.59 -1.41 8.15
CA GLY A 310 10.49 -0.48 8.41
C GLY A 310 10.07 -0.48 9.87
N ALA A 311 10.00 -1.65 10.52
CA ALA A 311 9.68 -1.77 11.94
C ALA A 311 10.74 -1.11 12.84
N LEU A 312 12.02 -1.17 12.47
CA LEU A 312 13.09 -0.45 13.18
C LEU A 312 12.89 1.06 13.09
N ILE A 313 12.62 1.59 11.88
CA ILE A 313 12.34 3.03 11.69
C ILE A 313 11.10 3.45 12.48
N ALA A 314 10.02 2.67 12.41
CA ALA A 314 8.81 2.91 13.18
C ALA A 314 9.08 2.91 14.70
N THR A 315 9.90 1.99 15.20
CA THR A 315 10.29 1.92 16.62
C THR A 315 11.04 3.18 17.05
N VAL A 316 12.02 3.62 16.27
CA VAL A 316 12.78 4.85 16.53
C VAL A 316 11.85 6.07 16.56
N LEU A 317 10.94 6.18 15.59
CA LEU A 317 9.97 7.29 15.52
C LEU A 317 8.99 7.28 16.70
N VAL A 318 8.48 6.11 17.10
CA VAL A 318 7.60 5.99 18.27
C VAL A 318 8.33 6.43 19.54
N VAL A 319 9.57 5.97 19.75
CA VAL A 319 10.38 6.42 20.90
C VAL A 319 10.66 7.93 20.82
N ARG A 320 10.95 8.47 19.63
CA ARG A 320 11.15 9.90 19.41
C ARG A 320 9.91 10.73 19.77
N LEU A 321 8.72 10.28 19.38
CA LEU A 321 7.46 10.92 19.75
C LEU A 321 7.29 10.99 21.27
N ARG A 322 7.66 9.93 22.00
CA ARG A 322 7.58 9.94 23.47
C ARG A 322 8.49 10.98 24.08
N TYR A 323 9.73 11.07 23.60
CA TYR A 323 10.63 12.11 24.06
C TYR A 323 10.09 13.51 23.78
N LEU A 324 9.60 13.75 22.55
CA LEU A 324 9.00 15.02 22.16
C LEU A 324 7.84 15.39 23.08
N LEU A 325 6.89 14.47 23.29
CA LEU A 325 5.74 14.65 24.17
C LEU A 325 6.13 14.86 25.63
N HIS A 326 7.10 14.10 26.13
CA HIS A 326 7.57 14.19 27.51
C HIS A 326 8.17 15.56 27.80
N TYR A 327 9.13 15.98 26.97
CA TYR A 327 9.83 17.24 27.15
C TYR A 327 8.90 18.42 26.92
N ALA A 328 8.04 18.36 25.90
CA ALA A 328 7.13 19.46 25.61
C ALA A 328 6.19 19.81 26.76
N VAL A 329 5.62 18.80 27.42
CA VAL A 329 4.69 19.04 28.54
C VAL A 329 5.42 19.54 29.78
N LEU A 330 6.65 19.07 30.02
CA LEU A 330 7.48 19.54 31.13
C LEU A 330 8.01 20.97 30.87
N GLU A 331 8.50 21.24 29.67
CA GLU A 331 9.03 22.55 29.27
C GLU A 331 7.93 23.62 29.29
N ALA A 332 6.76 23.33 28.73
CA ALA A 332 5.61 24.24 28.83
C ALA A 332 5.22 24.55 30.29
N ALA A 333 5.32 23.56 31.18
CA ALA A 333 5.02 23.75 32.59
C ALA A 333 6.10 24.55 33.33
N LEU A 334 7.38 24.33 32.98
CA LEU A 334 8.51 25.09 33.52
C LEU A 334 8.48 26.54 33.05
N GLU A 335 8.21 26.80 31.77
CA GLU A 335 8.06 28.15 31.22
C GLU A 335 6.94 28.90 31.92
N ALA A 336 5.75 28.27 32.03
CA ALA A 336 4.60 28.83 32.72
C ALA A 336 4.91 29.13 34.20
N GLY A 337 5.53 28.18 34.91
CA GLY A 337 5.95 28.35 36.30
C GLY A 337 6.96 29.48 36.47
N SER A 338 7.94 29.60 35.57
CA SER A 338 8.97 30.66 35.60
C SER A 338 8.42 32.05 35.27
N ALA A 339 7.42 32.12 34.39
CA ALA A 339 6.76 33.38 34.01
C ALA A 339 5.70 33.80 35.03
N GLY A 340 5.35 32.93 35.99
CA GLY A 340 4.25 33.17 36.93
C GLY A 340 2.87 33.16 36.25
N VAL A 341 2.75 32.49 35.10
CA VAL A 341 1.51 32.43 34.32
C VAL A 341 0.92 31.03 34.41
N ALA A 342 -0.40 30.92 34.59
CA ALA A 342 -1.10 29.65 34.58
C ALA A 342 -1.27 29.13 33.14
N LEU A 343 -0.96 27.86 32.89
CA LEU A 343 -1.31 27.22 31.61
C LEU A 343 -2.84 27.17 31.44
N LYS A 344 -3.29 27.15 30.18
CA LYS A 344 -4.72 27.01 29.78
C LYS A 344 -5.40 25.82 30.46
N ASP A 345 -4.66 24.74 30.68
CA ASP A 345 -5.11 23.46 31.24
C ASP A 345 -4.79 23.27 32.74
N THR A 346 -4.41 24.34 33.45
CA THR A 346 -4.25 24.29 34.91
C THR A 346 -5.55 23.89 35.59
N ALA A 347 -5.44 23.04 36.61
CA ALA A 347 -6.58 22.66 37.45
C ALA A 347 -7.17 23.87 38.18
N ARG A 348 -8.50 24.06 38.09
CA ARG A 348 -9.26 25.06 38.83
C ARG A 348 -10.41 24.39 39.58
N GLY A 349 -10.75 24.90 40.77
CA GLY A 349 -11.81 24.32 41.61
C GLY A 349 -11.56 22.85 41.96
N THR A 350 -12.63 22.07 42.07
CA THR A 350 -12.61 20.61 42.28
C THR A 350 -12.26 19.85 40.99
N ALA A 351 -10.96 19.77 40.70
CA ALA A 351 -10.42 19.01 39.57
C ALA A 351 -9.92 17.62 39.98
N TYR A 352 -9.99 16.65 39.07
CA TYR A 352 -9.56 15.27 39.30
C TYR A 352 -8.57 14.80 38.24
N CYS A 353 -7.62 13.95 38.65
CA CYS A 353 -6.65 13.35 37.74
C CYS A 353 -7.35 12.36 36.80
N PRO A 354 -7.16 12.45 35.47
CA PRO A 354 -7.77 11.52 34.52
C PRO A 354 -7.26 10.08 34.66
N SER A 355 -6.08 9.86 35.25
CA SER A 355 -5.43 8.55 35.28
C SER A 355 -5.66 7.78 36.59
N CYS A 356 -5.53 8.44 37.74
CA CYS A 356 -5.68 7.80 39.05
C CYS A 356 -6.87 8.31 39.87
N GLU A 357 -7.67 9.22 39.30
CA GLU A 357 -8.87 9.81 39.91
C GLU A 357 -8.61 10.58 41.24
N MET A 358 -7.36 10.77 41.64
CA MET A 358 -7.01 11.57 42.80
C MET A 358 -7.32 13.06 42.57
N PRO A 359 -7.76 13.80 43.61
CA PRO A 359 -8.00 15.23 43.49
C PRO A 359 -6.72 15.98 43.13
N LEU A 360 -6.84 16.95 42.23
CA LEU A 360 -5.75 17.83 41.83
C LEU A 360 -5.72 19.06 42.73
N LEU A 361 -4.52 19.56 43.03
CA LEU A 361 -4.35 20.83 43.74
C LEU A 361 -4.78 21.99 42.83
N ALA A 362 -5.27 23.08 43.41
CA ALA A 362 -5.56 24.31 42.67
C ALA A 362 -4.28 24.82 41.98
N GLY A 363 -4.38 25.13 40.69
CA GLY A 363 -3.24 25.55 39.86
C GLY A 363 -2.30 24.42 39.43
N ALA A 364 -2.61 23.15 39.71
CA ALA A 364 -1.75 22.04 39.33
C ALA A 364 -1.77 21.77 37.82
N ASN A 365 -0.57 21.56 37.25
CA ASN A 365 -0.31 21.05 35.91
C ASN A 365 -0.09 19.52 35.89
N PHE A 366 0.26 18.96 37.05
CA PHE A 366 0.53 17.53 37.24
C PHE A 366 -0.16 17.00 38.51
N CYS A 367 -0.54 15.73 38.48
CA CYS A 367 -1.02 15.05 39.67
C CYS A 367 0.14 14.77 40.64
N VAL A 368 0.01 15.21 41.89
CA VAL A 368 1.03 14.98 42.93
C VAL A 368 1.22 13.50 43.31
N ALA A 369 0.20 12.66 43.07
CA ALA A 369 0.22 11.24 43.44
C ALA A 369 0.86 10.38 42.34
N CYS A 370 0.32 10.42 41.12
CA CYS A 370 0.81 9.58 40.02
C CYS A 370 1.78 10.31 39.07
N GLY A 371 1.78 11.64 39.01
CA GLY A 371 2.64 12.42 38.11
C GLY A 371 2.06 12.66 36.71
N THR A 372 0.86 12.17 36.39
CA THR A 372 0.24 12.40 35.08
C THR A 372 -0.04 13.89 34.87
N SER A 373 0.32 14.41 33.69
CA SER A 373 -0.04 15.78 33.31
C SER A 373 -1.55 15.94 33.15
N VAL A 374 -2.09 17.08 33.56
CA VAL A 374 -3.50 17.43 33.30
C VAL A 374 -3.79 17.51 31.80
N ARG A 375 -2.78 17.85 30.97
CA ARG A 375 -2.87 17.81 29.50
C ARG A 375 -2.95 16.38 28.94
N ALA A 376 -2.69 15.34 29.72
CA ALA A 376 -2.88 13.96 29.28
C ALA A 376 -4.36 13.53 29.24
N GLY A 377 -5.26 14.29 29.89
CA GLY A 377 -6.69 14.00 29.88
C GLY A 377 -7.35 14.33 28.55
N SER A 378 -8.47 13.64 28.26
CA SER A 378 -9.36 13.99 27.15
C SER A 378 -9.80 15.45 27.23
N LYS A 379 -10.13 16.07 26.08
CA LYS A 379 -10.51 17.49 26.04
C LYS A 379 -11.74 17.79 26.92
N VAL A 380 -12.66 16.83 27.04
CA VAL A 380 -13.80 16.88 27.97
C VAL A 380 -13.35 16.94 29.42
N THR A 381 -12.39 16.09 29.81
CA THR A 381 -11.85 16.09 31.18
C THR A 381 -11.10 17.38 31.48
N ARG A 382 -10.33 17.89 30.52
CA ARG A 382 -9.64 19.18 30.66
C ARG A 382 -10.64 20.33 30.83
N ALA A 383 -11.67 20.39 30.01
CA ALA A 383 -12.72 21.41 30.12
C ALA A 383 -13.39 21.39 31.50
N ARG A 384 -13.69 20.19 32.03
CA ARG A 384 -14.22 20.02 33.39
C ARG A 384 -13.24 20.48 34.47
N ASN A 385 -11.94 20.22 34.30
CA ASN A 385 -10.92 20.64 35.26
C ASN A 385 -10.60 22.15 35.21
N ARG A 386 -11.10 22.87 34.20
CA ARG A 386 -10.93 24.35 34.07
C ARG A 386 -12.08 25.14 34.70
N THR A 387 -13.21 24.52 35.01
CA THR A 387 -14.36 25.24 35.60
C THR A 387 -14.13 25.48 37.09
N GLU A 388 -14.16 26.75 37.51
CA GLU A 388 -14.20 27.10 38.92
C GLU A 388 -15.52 26.62 39.53
N ASP A 389 -15.45 26.12 40.78
CA ASP A 389 -16.64 25.93 41.59
C ASP A 389 -17.15 27.32 42.00
N VAL A 390 -17.92 27.95 41.12
CA VAL A 390 -18.63 29.17 41.47
C VAL A 390 -19.75 28.75 42.42
N ASP A 391 -19.81 29.34 43.62
CA ASP A 391 -20.97 29.35 44.51
C ASP A 391 -22.14 30.08 43.82
N LEU A 392 -22.64 29.54 42.71
CA LEU A 392 -23.88 29.97 42.12
C LEU A 392 -25.00 29.49 43.05
N PRO A 393 -25.98 30.34 43.42
CA PRO A 393 -27.17 29.88 44.12
C PRO A 393 -27.84 28.86 43.20
N VAL A 394 -27.75 27.58 43.57
CA VAL A 394 -28.10 26.39 42.77
C VAL A 394 -29.12 26.71 41.68
N PRO A 395 -28.70 27.10 40.46
CA PRO A 395 -29.59 27.07 39.33
C PRO A 395 -29.77 25.59 39.03
N ALA A 396 -31.02 25.16 38.85
CA ALA A 396 -31.36 23.75 38.63
C ALA A 396 -30.31 23.07 37.74
N ARG A 397 -29.57 22.11 38.34
CA ARG A 397 -28.64 21.24 37.61
C ARG A 397 -29.33 20.81 36.31
N PRO A 398 -28.72 21.00 35.12
CA PRO A 398 -29.18 20.27 33.97
C PRO A 398 -29.12 18.79 34.38
N THR A 399 -30.27 18.12 34.32
CA THR A 399 -30.46 16.76 34.80
C THR A 399 -29.70 15.77 33.91
N LEU A 400 -28.38 15.72 34.06
CA LEU A 400 -27.66 14.47 33.88
C LEU A 400 -28.23 13.53 34.93
N ARG A 401 -28.86 12.43 34.48
CA ARG A 401 -29.38 11.36 35.35
C ARG A 401 -28.42 11.15 36.52
N THR A 402 -28.96 11.24 37.74
CA THR A 402 -28.23 11.01 38.98
C THR A 402 -27.59 9.62 38.95
N GLN A 403 -26.29 9.59 38.72
CA GLN A 403 -25.46 8.44 39.05
C GLN A 403 -25.42 8.32 40.58
N PRO A 404 -25.70 7.15 41.17
CA PRO A 404 -25.69 6.98 42.62
C PRO A 404 -24.31 7.30 43.20
N ALA A 405 -24.30 7.96 44.36
CA ALA A 405 -23.09 8.34 45.07
C ALA A 405 -22.28 7.08 45.45
N GLY A 406 -20.98 7.08 45.10
CA GLY A 406 -20.05 5.98 45.38
C GLY A 406 -19.59 5.17 44.17
N VAL A 407 -19.99 5.53 42.94
CA VAL A 407 -19.51 4.88 41.72
C VAL A 407 -18.67 5.87 40.91
N ALA A 408 -17.34 5.68 40.91
CA ALA A 408 -16.46 6.35 39.94
C ALA A 408 -16.99 6.11 38.51
N PRO A 409 -16.91 7.07 37.58
CA PRO A 409 -17.40 6.89 36.22
C PRO A 409 -16.62 5.76 35.54
N ARG A 410 -17.15 4.54 35.62
CA ARG A 410 -16.56 3.37 34.98
C ARG A 410 -16.84 3.44 33.49
N ASP A 411 -15.87 3.98 32.76
CA ASP A 411 -15.78 4.08 31.31
C ASP A 411 -15.48 2.71 30.65
N THR A 412 -16.20 1.65 31.06
CA THR A 412 -15.97 0.27 30.60
C THR A 412 -17.05 -0.24 29.64
N ARG A 413 -18.10 0.55 29.37
CA ARG A 413 -19.13 0.22 28.35
C ARG A 413 -18.77 0.71 26.94
N THR A 414 -17.79 1.58 26.81
CA THR A 414 -17.31 2.16 25.54
C THR A 414 -16.36 1.21 24.80
N SER A 415 -15.59 0.37 25.52
CA SER A 415 -14.63 -0.57 24.92
C SER A 415 -15.20 -1.51 23.84
N PRO A 416 -16.32 -2.24 24.06
CA PRO A 416 -16.85 -3.14 23.03
C PRO A 416 -17.39 -2.36 21.82
N VAL A 417 -17.91 -1.15 22.01
CA VAL A 417 -18.42 -0.31 20.92
C VAL A 417 -17.28 0.19 20.04
N VAL A 418 -16.19 0.66 20.65
CA VAL A 418 -14.97 1.10 19.94
C VAL A 418 -14.39 -0.05 19.10
N VAL A 419 -14.20 -1.22 19.72
CA VAL A 419 -13.66 -2.40 19.03
C VAL A 419 -14.59 -2.83 17.90
N ALA A 420 -15.91 -2.88 18.14
CA ALA A 420 -16.88 -3.24 17.12
C ALA A 420 -16.91 -2.26 15.94
N ALA A 421 -16.80 -0.95 16.20
CA ALA A 421 -16.77 0.07 15.16
C ALA A 421 -15.52 -0.07 14.27
N VAL A 422 -14.34 -0.28 14.87
CA VAL A 422 -13.09 -0.52 14.12
C VAL A 422 -13.19 -1.79 13.28
N VAL A 423 -13.63 -2.89 13.88
CA VAL A 423 -13.79 -4.18 13.17
C VAL A 423 -14.79 -4.03 12.02
N ALA A 424 -15.93 -3.37 12.24
CA ALA A 424 -16.92 -3.13 11.20
C ALA A 424 -16.34 -2.30 10.04
N ALA A 425 -15.59 -1.24 10.31
CA ALA A 425 -14.96 -0.42 9.28
C ALA A 425 -13.97 -1.24 8.42
N ILE A 426 -13.16 -2.08 9.07
CA ILE A 426 -12.18 -2.96 8.39
C ILE A 426 -12.89 -4.01 7.53
N LEU A 427 -13.92 -4.67 8.07
CA LEU A 427 -14.70 -5.68 7.34
C LEU A 427 -15.43 -5.08 6.15
N VAL A 428 -16.13 -3.95 6.34
CA VAL A 428 -16.86 -3.26 5.26
C VAL A 428 -15.89 -2.79 4.18
N GLY A 429 -14.78 -2.17 4.55
CA GLY A 429 -13.76 -1.74 3.60
C GLY A 429 -13.15 -2.91 2.82
N GLY A 430 -12.79 -3.98 3.50
CA GLY A 430 -12.30 -5.21 2.86
C GLY A 430 -13.31 -5.81 1.88
N VAL A 431 -14.60 -5.87 2.26
CA VAL A 431 -15.68 -6.33 1.38
C VAL A 431 -15.81 -5.44 0.16
N ILE A 432 -15.80 -4.11 0.32
CA ILE A 432 -15.83 -3.16 -0.81
C ILE A 432 -14.63 -3.41 -1.74
N GLY A 433 -13.43 -3.60 -1.19
CA GLY A 433 -12.24 -3.95 -1.96
C GLY A 433 -12.40 -5.23 -2.77
N GLN A 434 -12.95 -6.28 -2.15
CA GLN A 434 -13.21 -7.56 -2.80
C GLN A 434 -14.30 -7.46 -3.88
N VAL A 435 -15.36 -6.70 -3.63
CA VAL A 435 -16.46 -6.47 -4.60
C VAL A 435 -15.97 -5.64 -5.77
N ALA A 436 -15.17 -4.60 -5.53
CA ALA A 436 -14.53 -3.83 -6.59
C ALA A 436 -13.64 -4.72 -7.45
N ALA A 437 -12.92 -5.66 -6.84
CA ALA A 437 -12.10 -6.62 -7.56
C ALA A 437 -12.94 -7.60 -8.42
N ALA A 438 -14.04 -8.12 -7.87
CA ALA A 438 -14.94 -9.00 -8.60
C ALA A 438 -15.68 -8.28 -9.74
N GLY A 439 -16.06 -7.02 -9.54
CA GLY A 439 -16.72 -6.19 -10.56
C GLY A 439 -15.82 -5.84 -11.75
N ALA A 440 -14.52 -5.69 -11.53
CA ALA A 440 -13.54 -5.48 -12.61
C ALA A 440 -13.40 -6.71 -13.54
N GLY A 441 -13.76 -7.90 -13.07
CA GLY A 441 -13.74 -9.15 -13.86
C GLY A 441 -15.00 -9.41 -14.69
N GLY A 442 -16.11 -8.72 -14.42
CA GLY A 442 -17.43 -9.03 -15.01
C GLY A 442 -17.55 -8.77 -16.52
N ASP A 443 -16.79 -7.83 -17.06
CA ASP A 443 -16.82 -7.49 -18.50
C ASP A 443 -15.74 -8.19 -19.33
N ASN A 444 -14.87 -9.00 -18.70
CA ASN A 444 -13.69 -9.59 -19.32
C ASN A 444 -13.66 -11.12 -19.26
N GLN A 445 -14.82 -11.80 -19.13
CA GLN A 445 -14.82 -13.22 -19.52
C GLN A 445 -14.39 -13.27 -21.00
N PRO A 446 -13.31 -13.98 -21.35
CA PRO A 446 -12.86 -14.04 -22.73
C PRO A 446 -13.95 -14.73 -23.54
N THR A 447 -14.81 -13.96 -24.18
CA THR A 447 -15.45 -14.40 -25.41
C THR A 447 -14.31 -14.84 -26.30
N SER A 448 -14.28 -16.13 -26.61
CA SER A 448 -13.25 -16.73 -27.44
C SER A 448 -13.14 -15.86 -28.70
N PRO A 449 -11.98 -15.25 -29.01
CA PRO A 449 -11.79 -14.51 -30.26
C PRO A 449 -12.03 -15.37 -31.51
N GLN A 450 -12.22 -16.68 -31.31
CA GLN A 450 -12.43 -17.70 -32.32
C GLN A 450 -13.87 -17.81 -32.84
N ASP A 451 -14.88 -17.14 -32.26
CA ASP A 451 -16.27 -17.24 -32.73
C ASP A 451 -16.53 -16.64 -34.15
N GLY A 452 -15.48 -16.45 -34.97
CA GLY A 452 -15.67 -16.27 -36.42
C GLY A 452 -14.46 -15.83 -37.25
N THR A 453 -13.23 -15.81 -36.71
CA THR A 453 -12.12 -15.09 -37.37
C THR A 453 -10.98 -15.96 -37.93
N ILE A 454 -10.56 -17.02 -37.26
CA ILE A 454 -9.48 -17.92 -37.72
C ILE A 454 -10.09 -19.26 -38.10
N THR A 455 -9.86 -19.72 -39.34
CA THR A 455 -10.48 -20.94 -39.90
C THR A 455 -9.41 -21.95 -40.27
N LEU A 456 -9.50 -23.14 -39.68
CA LEU A 456 -8.65 -24.28 -40.03
C LEU A 456 -9.22 -24.98 -41.26
N ASP A 457 -8.50 -24.88 -42.38
CA ASP A 457 -8.83 -25.56 -43.63
C ASP A 457 -7.55 -26.12 -44.25
N PRO A 458 -7.18 -27.38 -43.95
CA PRO A 458 -5.92 -27.96 -44.43
C PRO A 458 -5.90 -28.12 -45.96
N ASP A 459 -7.07 -28.31 -46.59
CA ASP A 459 -7.17 -28.49 -48.04
C ASP A 459 -6.79 -27.18 -48.75
N SER A 460 -7.24 -26.03 -48.21
CA SER A 460 -6.86 -24.71 -48.74
C SER A 460 -5.34 -24.48 -48.68
N GLY A 461 -4.68 -24.98 -47.64
CA GLY A 461 -3.23 -24.85 -47.49
C GLY A 461 -2.45 -25.59 -48.58
N SER A 462 -2.91 -26.77 -48.98
CA SER A 462 -2.30 -27.53 -50.08
C SER A 462 -2.45 -26.82 -51.43
N GLU A 463 -3.61 -26.21 -51.68
CA GLU A 463 -3.85 -25.40 -52.88
C GLU A 463 -2.94 -24.17 -52.91
N ASP A 464 -2.81 -23.47 -51.78
CA ASP A 464 -1.99 -22.26 -51.69
C ASP A 464 -0.49 -22.56 -51.91
N LEU A 465 0.01 -23.67 -51.35
CA LEU A 465 1.38 -24.14 -51.60
C LEU A 465 1.61 -24.48 -53.08
N SER A 466 0.61 -25.06 -53.75
CA SER A 466 0.72 -25.42 -55.18
C SER A 466 0.67 -24.22 -56.12
N ARG A 467 0.04 -23.11 -55.70
CA ARG A 467 -0.06 -21.86 -56.48
C ARG A 467 1.11 -20.91 -56.25
N ALA A 468 1.84 -21.06 -55.15
CA ALA A 468 3.01 -20.25 -54.85
C ALA A 468 4.12 -20.49 -55.90
N PRO A 469 4.80 -19.44 -56.40
CA PRO A 469 5.88 -19.62 -57.37
C PRO A 469 6.99 -20.48 -56.77
N ALA A 470 7.36 -21.56 -57.47
CA ALA A 470 8.36 -22.52 -57.03
C ALA A 470 9.67 -21.82 -56.68
N VAL A 471 9.94 -21.68 -55.39
CA VAL A 471 11.27 -21.30 -54.90
C VAL A 471 12.16 -22.52 -55.11
N SER A 472 13.17 -22.38 -55.97
CA SER A 472 14.19 -23.40 -56.17
C SER A 472 14.86 -23.69 -54.82
N LEU A 473 14.57 -24.86 -54.24
CA LEU A 473 15.31 -25.41 -53.10
C LEU A 473 16.72 -25.74 -53.59
N GLY A 474 17.60 -24.74 -53.61
CA GLY A 474 19.02 -24.94 -53.83
C GLY A 474 19.56 -25.94 -52.81
N ALA A 475 20.37 -26.88 -53.28
CA ALA A 475 21.00 -27.91 -52.46
C ALA A 475 21.54 -27.32 -51.14
N LEU A 476 21.25 -28.02 -50.04
CA LEU A 476 21.73 -27.71 -48.70
C LEU A 476 23.28 -27.72 -48.70
N ASP A 477 23.90 -26.55 -48.82
CA ASP A 477 25.31 -26.38 -48.48
C ASP A 477 25.42 -26.28 -46.95
N GLU A 478 26.05 -27.28 -46.33
CA GLU A 478 26.44 -27.29 -44.93
C GLU A 478 27.49 -26.20 -44.67
N GLY A 479 27.04 -24.98 -44.37
CA GLY A 479 27.90 -23.98 -43.76
C GLY A 479 27.84 -22.59 -44.37
N ALA A 480 26.73 -21.87 -44.18
CA ALA A 480 26.72 -20.42 -43.93
C ALA A 480 25.28 -19.95 -43.73
N GLY A 481 24.94 -19.50 -42.52
CA GLY A 481 23.65 -18.90 -42.19
C GLY A 481 23.43 -17.55 -42.89
N ARG A 482 22.91 -17.58 -44.11
CA ARG A 482 22.23 -16.43 -44.73
C ARG A 482 20.99 -16.90 -45.48
N ALA A 483 19.82 -16.61 -44.91
CA ALA A 483 18.55 -16.73 -45.60
C ALA A 483 18.49 -15.74 -46.78
N PRO A 484 17.90 -16.10 -47.93
CA PRO A 484 17.67 -15.19 -49.02
C PRO A 484 16.62 -14.14 -48.63
N GLN A 485 16.97 -12.85 -48.78
CA GLN A 485 16.04 -11.74 -48.67
C GLN A 485 15.18 -11.67 -49.93
N ALA A 486 13.94 -12.16 -49.86
CA ALA A 486 12.93 -11.90 -50.87
C ALA A 486 12.15 -10.62 -50.49
N ALA A 487 12.46 -9.51 -51.16
CA ALA A 487 11.64 -8.32 -51.08
C ALA A 487 10.36 -8.50 -51.92
N GLY A 488 9.24 -8.91 -51.28
CA GLY A 488 7.90 -8.47 -51.71
C GLY A 488 6.95 -9.47 -52.39
N GLY A 489 7.18 -10.77 -52.30
CA GLY A 489 6.24 -11.84 -52.72
C GLY A 489 5.87 -12.80 -51.59
N ASP A 490 5.00 -13.77 -51.87
CA ASP A 490 4.76 -14.90 -50.96
C ASP A 490 6.01 -15.78 -50.90
N GLN A 491 6.42 -16.19 -49.71
CA GLN A 491 7.68 -16.91 -49.47
C GLN A 491 7.39 -18.24 -48.79
N ILE A 492 7.87 -19.35 -49.35
CA ILE A 492 7.84 -20.65 -48.67
C ILE A 492 9.04 -20.74 -47.72
N VAL A 493 8.78 -21.12 -46.47
CA VAL A 493 9.78 -21.24 -45.41
C VAL A 493 9.73 -22.66 -44.86
N THR A 494 10.88 -23.33 -44.79
CA THR A 494 11.00 -24.62 -44.10
C THR A 494 11.09 -24.39 -42.61
N VAL A 495 10.14 -24.93 -41.85
CA VAL A 495 10.15 -24.85 -40.38
C VAL A 495 11.11 -25.87 -39.79
N GLY A 496 11.19 -27.06 -40.38
CA GLY A 496 12.14 -28.12 -40.03
C GLY A 496 11.71 -29.45 -40.67
N GLY A 497 12.68 -30.25 -41.11
CA GLY A 497 12.41 -31.49 -41.84
C GLY A 497 11.57 -31.26 -43.11
N ASP A 498 10.42 -31.93 -43.19
CA ASP A 498 9.44 -31.88 -44.28
C ASP A 498 8.33 -30.84 -44.08
N VAL A 499 8.35 -30.09 -42.97
CA VAL A 499 7.31 -29.13 -42.62
C VAL A 499 7.58 -27.77 -43.25
N LEU A 500 6.63 -27.30 -44.08
CA LEU A 500 6.72 -26.06 -44.82
C LEU A 500 5.60 -25.10 -44.39
N MET A 501 5.86 -23.80 -44.51
CA MET A 501 4.87 -22.76 -44.23
C MET A 501 4.99 -21.65 -45.28
N LEU A 502 3.85 -21.21 -45.82
CA LEU A 502 3.79 -20.08 -46.74
C LEU A 502 3.64 -18.78 -45.94
N VAL A 503 4.60 -17.87 -46.09
CA VAL A 503 4.57 -16.53 -45.51
C VAL A 503 4.00 -15.56 -46.55
N PRO A 504 2.78 -15.03 -46.35
CA PRO A 504 2.12 -14.20 -47.35
C PRO A 504 2.68 -12.77 -47.37
N LYS A 505 2.44 -12.07 -48.48
CA LYS A 505 2.86 -10.68 -48.64
C LYS A 505 2.39 -9.78 -47.47
N GLY A 506 3.34 -9.00 -46.95
CA GLY A 506 3.12 -8.10 -45.81
C GLY A 506 3.58 -8.66 -44.47
N PHE A 507 4.05 -9.91 -44.46
CA PHE A 507 4.77 -10.53 -43.36
C PHE A 507 6.24 -10.71 -43.73
N LYS A 508 7.11 -10.68 -42.73
CA LYS A 508 8.56 -10.85 -42.87
C LYS A 508 9.04 -11.88 -41.87
N VAL A 509 9.85 -12.82 -42.32
CA VAL A 509 10.59 -13.72 -41.43
C VAL A 509 11.58 -12.87 -40.64
N VAL A 510 11.46 -12.91 -39.32
CA VAL A 510 12.35 -12.21 -38.38
C VAL A 510 13.48 -13.13 -37.98
N ASP A 511 13.15 -14.39 -37.72
CA ASP A 511 14.09 -15.41 -37.26
C ASP A 511 13.69 -16.78 -37.81
N GLN A 512 14.68 -17.60 -38.11
CA GLN A 512 14.50 -18.95 -38.65
C GLN A 512 15.68 -19.84 -38.24
N GLU A 513 15.37 -20.92 -37.54
CA GLU A 513 16.28 -21.98 -37.14
C GLU A 513 15.65 -23.34 -37.49
N ASP A 514 16.43 -24.43 -37.45
CA ASP A 514 15.87 -25.77 -37.66
C ASP A 514 14.89 -26.12 -36.54
N GLY A 515 13.62 -26.28 -36.90
CA GLY A 515 12.50 -26.48 -35.98
C GLY A 515 11.88 -25.20 -35.42
N TYR A 516 12.25 -23.98 -35.88
CA TYR A 516 11.68 -22.73 -35.39
C TYR A 516 11.60 -21.63 -36.47
N VAL A 517 10.46 -20.96 -36.57
CA VAL A 517 10.26 -19.80 -37.44
C VAL A 517 9.48 -18.73 -36.71
N GLN A 518 9.97 -17.50 -36.77
CA GLN A 518 9.29 -16.30 -36.30
C GLN A 518 9.01 -15.35 -37.45
N VAL A 519 7.76 -14.92 -37.55
CA VAL A 519 7.27 -14.02 -38.60
C VAL A 519 6.63 -12.80 -37.96
N PHE A 520 6.93 -11.61 -38.47
CA PHE A 520 6.31 -10.36 -38.06
C PHE A 520 5.64 -9.68 -39.25
N GLY A 521 4.39 -9.25 -39.08
CA GLY A 521 3.65 -8.54 -40.11
C GLY A 521 2.35 -7.96 -39.58
N ASN A 522 1.89 -6.88 -40.19
CA ASN A 522 0.61 -6.24 -39.84
C ASN A 522 0.40 -5.98 -38.32
N LYS A 523 1.48 -5.66 -37.59
CA LYS A 523 1.51 -5.42 -36.13
C LYS A 523 1.25 -6.66 -35.25
N GLY A 524 1.51 -7.86 -35.76
CA GLY A 524 1.48 -9.08 -34.98
C GLY A 524 2.66 -9.99 -35.31
N TYR A 525 2.93 -10.91 -34.39
CA TYR A 525 3.89 -11.98 -34.53
C TYR A 525 3.17 -13.31 -34.73
N PHE A 526 3.76 -14.15 -35.56
CA PHE A 526 3.38 -15.55 -35.72
C PHE A 526 4.64 -16.40 -35.51
N PHE A 527 4.51 -17.45 -34.73
CA PHE A 527 5.59 -18.36 -34.38
C PHE A 527 5.16 -19.77 -34.74
N ALA A 528 6.07 -20.53 -35.35
CA ALA A 528 5.90 -21.95 -35.59
C ALA A 528 7.15 -22.67 -35.09
N TYR A 529 6.98 -23.73 -34.31
CA TYR A 529 8.12 -24.54 -33.89
C TYR A 529 7.77 -26.01 -33.73
N LEU A 530 8.77 -26.86 -33.96
CA LEU A 530 8.70 -28.30 -33.91
C LEU A 530 9.38 -28.81 -32.66
N ASN A 531 8.76 -29.80 -32.02
CA ASN A 531 9.34 -30.53 -30.91
C ASN A 531 9.76 -31.91 -31.41
N PRO A 532 11.07 -32.14 -31.62
CA PRO A 532 11.57 -33.40 -32.18
C PRO A 532 11.42 -34.58 -31.21
N LYS A 533 11.11 -34.33 -29.93
CA LYS A 533 10.88 -35.37 -28.93
C LYS A 533 9.41 -35.75 -28.91
N LYS A 534 9.15 -37.06 -28.76
CA LYS A 534 7.79 -37.57 -28.54
C LYS A 534 7.15 -36.86 -27.36
N THR A 535 5.95 -36.32 -27.57
CA THR A 535 5.28 -35.44 -26.59
C THR A 535 3.78 -35.71 -26.52
N THR A 536 3.10 -35.01 -25.61
CA THR A 536 1.64 -35.04 -25.45
C THR A 536 1.09 -33.61 -25.61
N LEU A 537 -0.20 -33.48 -25.92
CA LEU A 537 -0.85 -32.17 -26.02
C LEU A 537 -0.69 -31.35 -24.75
N ALA A 538 -0.93 -31.95 -23.57
CA ALA A 538 -0.76 -31.28 -22.28
C ALA A 538 0.66 -30.72 -22.10
N LYS A 539 1.68 -31.51 -22.46
CA LYS A 539 3.09 -31.07 -22.35
C LYS A 539 3.44 -29.96 -23.34
N LEU A 540 2.88 -29.98 -24.56
CA LEU A 540 3.04 -28.89 -25.52
C LEU A 540 2.40 -27.60 -25.01
N VAL A 541 1.19 -27.68 -24.48
CA VAL A 541 0.49 -26.54 -23.88
C VAL A 541 1.32 -25.96 -22.73
N THR A 542 1.71 -26.77 -21.75
CA THR A 542 2.52 -26.29 -20.61
C THR A 542 3.83 -25.64 -21.06
N ASN A 543 4.57 -26.28 -21.96
CA ASN A 543 5.84 -25.73 -22.46
C ASN A 543 5.64 -24.39 -23.20
N ASN A 544 4.57 -24.26 -23.98
CA ASN A 544 4.26 -23.03 -24.70
C ASN A 544 3.87 -21.90 -23.74
N LEU A 545 3.05 -22.19 -22.71
CA LEU A 545 2.68 -21.21 -21.69
C LEU A 545 3.91 -20.71 -20.90
N THR A 546 4.81 -21.62 -20.53
CA THR A 546 6.11 -21.24 -19.94
C THR A 546 6.94 -20.38 -20.90
N GLY A 547 6.93 -20.72 -22.20
CA GLY A 547 7.58 -19.91 -23.23
C GLY A 547 7.01 -18.49 -23.34
N LEU A 548 5.68 -18.35 -23.29
CA LEU A 548 5.00 -17.03 -23.31
C LEU A 548 5.41 -16.18 -22.11
N GLN A 549 5.47 -16.76 -20.92
CA GLN A 549 5.96 -16.07 -19.72
C GLN A 549 7.43 -15.64 -19.87
N ASN A 550 8.29 -16.52 -20.41
CA ASN A 550 9.70 -16.20 -20.65
C ASN A 550 9.91 -15.11 -21.71
N MET A 551 8.96 -14.94 -22.64
CA MET A 551 8.95 -13.82 -23.59
C MET A 551 8.49 -12.49 -22.96
N GLY A 552 8.23 -12.47 -21.65
CA GLY A 552 7.82 -11.28 -20.92
C GLY A 552 6.33 -10.99 -21.02
N VAL A 553 5.50 -11.97 -21.35
CA VAL A 553 4.04 -11.84 -21.22
C VAL A 553 3.64 -12.12 -19.77
N ALA A 554 3.41 -11.05 -19.02
CA ALA A 554 2.87 -11.06 -17.67
C ALA A 554 1.34 -11.18 -17.67
N ASP A 555 0.76 -11.50 -16.51
CA ASP A 555 -0.70 -11.59 -16.29
C ASP A 555 -1.43 -12.44 -17.34
N LEU A 556 -0.88 -13.62 -17.63
CA LEU A 556 -1.40 -14.49 -18.67
C LEU A 556 -2.78 -15.06 -18.27
N GLU A 557 -3.83 -14.61 -18.95
CA GLU A 557 -5.17 -15.18 -18.87
C GLU A 557 -5.36 -16.16 -20.02
N ILE A 558 -5.72 -17.40 -19.71
CA ILE A 558 -5.86 -18.49 -20.70
C ILE A 558 -7.29 -19.00 -20.77
N SER A 559 -7.76 -19.33 -21.97
CA SER A 559 -9.01 -20.08 -22.16
C SER A 559 -8.80 -21.56 -21.85
N GLU A 560 -9.88 -22.28 -21.57
CA GLU A 560 -9.81 -23.74 -21.53
C GLU A 560 -9.34 -24.29 -22.89
N PRO A 561 -8.39 -25.24 -22.92
CA PRO A 561 -7.95 -25.85 -24.17
C PRO A 561 -9.10 -26.59 -24.86
N GLN A 562 -9.33 -26.29 -26.13
CA GLN A 562 -10.34 -26.97 -26.94
C GLN A 562 -9.66 -28.00 -27.84
N THR A 563 -10.12 -29.25 -27.78
CA THR A 563 -9.63 -30.31 -28.66
C THR A 563 -10.19 -30.18 -30.06
N LEU A 564 -9.35 -30.37 -31.07
CA LEU A 564 -9.71 -30.28 -32.48
C LEU A 564 -9.43 -31.62 -33.16
N SER A 565 -10.26 -31.97 -34.15
CA SER A 565 -10.03 -33.13 -35.00
C SER A 565 -9.49 -32.66 -36.34
N VAL A 566 -8.27 -33.07 -36.68
CA VAL A 566 -7.61 -32.74 -37.95
C VAL A 566 -7.13 -34.04 -38.59
N THR A 567 -7.48 -34.25 -39.84
CA THR A 567 -7.10 -35.46 -40.60
C THR A 567 -5.58 -35.56 -40.68
N GLY A 568 -5.03 -36.76 -40.47
CA GLY A 568 -3.57 -37.02 -40.53
C GLY A 568 -2.82 -36.81 -39.22
N LEU A 569 -3.43 -36.16 -38.21
CA LEU A 569 -2.81 -35.90 -36.92
C LEU A 569 -3.35 -36.82 -35.83
N LYS A 570 -2.48 -37.17 -34.86
CA LYS A 570 -2.85 -38.00 -33.70
C LYS A 570 -3.65 -37.22 -32.66
N GLY A 571 -3.48 -35.90 -32.64
CA GLY A 571 -4.26 -35.01 -31.79
C GLY A 571 -3.98 -33.55 -32.11
N ALA A 572 -4.99 -32.71 -31.95
CA ALA A 572 -4.88 -31.27 -32.08
C ALA A 572 -5.63 -30.56 -30.94
N ALA A 573 -5.14 -29.42 -30.51
CA ALA A 573 -5.82 -28.56 -29.55
C ALA A 573 -5.56 -27.09 -29.87
N THR A 574 -6.46 -26.22 -29.42
CA THR A 574 -6.28 -24.77 -29.49
C THR A 574 -6.55 -24.12 -28.14
N LEU A 575 -5.91 -22.98 -27.91
CA LEU A 575 -6.07 -22.16 -26.72
C LEU A 575 -5.94 -20.70 -27.12
N SER A 576 -6.80 -19.85 -26.56
CA SER A 576 -6.66 -18.40 -26.65
C SER A 576 -6.08 -17.86 -25.36
N PHE A 577 -5.30 -16.79 -25.44
CA PHE A 577 -4.70 -16.17 -24.28
C PHE A 577 -4.64 -14.64 -24.41
N ARG A 578 -4.57 -13.96 -23.27
CA ARG A 578 -4.35 -12.52 -23.15
C ARG A 578 -3.31 -12.26 -22.09
N GLY A 579 -2.61 -11.14 -22.19
CA GLY A 579 -1.64 -10.75 -21.17
C GLY A 579 -1.04 -9.37 -21.43
N LEU A 580 -0.01 -9.05 -20.66
CA LEU A 580 0.74 -7.81 -20.72
C LEU A 580 2.17 -8.11 -21.18
N LEU A 581 2.51 -7.76 -22.42
CA LEU A 581 3.86 -7.91 -22.93
C LEU A 581 4.73 -6.76 -22.44
N ALA A 582 5.76 -7.07 -21.66
CA ALA A 582 6.78 -6.12 -21.25
C ALA A 582 7.53 -5.59 -22.49
N THR A 583 7.60 -4.27 -22.64
CA THR A 583 8.39 -3.64 -23.68
C THR A 583 9.81 -3.45 -23.19
N GLN A 584 10.76 -3.46 -24.12
CA GLN A 584 12.17 -3.12 -23.86
C GLN A 584 12.35 -1.68 -23.31
N GLN A 585 11.29 -0.88 -23.31
CA GLN A 585 11.24 0.51 -22.84
C GLN A 585 10.57 0.63 -21.45
N GLY A 586 10.30 -0.47 -20.76
CA GLY A 586 9.77 -0.46 -19.39
C GLY A 586 8.25 -0.23 -19.28
N GLY A 587 7.52 -0.33 -20.39
CA GLY A 587 6.05 -0.31 -20.41
C GLY A 587 5.46 -1.70 -20.61
N SER A 588 4.15 -1.84 -20.47
CA SER A 588 3.42 -3.08 -20.80
C SER A 588 2.41 -2.81 -21.91
N ILE A 589 2.42 -3.64 -22.96
CA ILE A 589 1.41 -3.56 -24.02
C ILE A 589 0.40 -4.69 -23.81
N PRO A 590 -0.91 -4.39 -23.76
CA PRO A 590 -1.91 -5.44 -23.73
C PRO A 590 -1.89 -6.22 -25.03
N VAL A 591 -1.62 -7.51 -24.92
CA VAL A 591 -1.53 -8.46 -26.02
C VAL A 591 -2.61 -9.52 -25.91
N GLU A 592 -3.03 -9.99 -27.07
CA GLU A 592 -3.93 -11.12 -27.24
C GLU A 592 -3.24 -12.11 -28.17
N GLY A 593 -3.59 -13.38 -28.04
CA GLY A 593 -3.01 -14.42 -28.85
C GLY A 593 -3.87 -15.68 -28.88
N PHE A 594 -3.48 -16.55 -29.79
CA PHE A 594 -3.99 -17.91 -29.86
C PHE A 594 -2.83 -18.85 -30.16
N ALA A 595 -2.97 -20.08 -29.71
CA ALA A 595 -2.04 -21.16 -29.96
C ALA A 595 -2.79 -22.38 -30.48
N TYR A 596 -2.15 -23.09 -31.41
CA TYR A 596 -2.55 -24.39 -31.91
C TYR A 596 -1.43 -25.38 -31.64
N TYR A 597 -1.82 -26.54 -31.15
CA TYR A 597 -0.92 -27.62 -30.75
C TYR A 597 -1.29 -28.86 -31.56
N PHE A 598 -0.30 -29.50 -32.15
CA PHE A 598 -0.47 -30.65 -33.02
C PHE A 598 0.46 -31.77 -32.58
N ILE A 599 -0.04 -33.01 -32.60
CA ILE A 599 0.75 -34.23 -32.43
C ILE A 599 0.73 -34.98 -33.75
N ARG A 600 1.91 -35.12 -34.37
CA ARG A 600 2.10 -35.84 -35.62
C ARG A 600 1.98 -37.35 -35.42
N ALA A 601 1.82 -38.10 -36.51
CA ALA A 601 1.68 -39.56 -36.47
C ALA A 601 2.88 -40.27 -35.82
N ASP A 602 4.09 -39.73 -36.00
CA ASP A 602 5.33 -40.23 -35.40
C ASP A 602 5.46 -39.91 -33.89
N GLY A 603 4.55 -39.11 -33.35
CA GLY A 603 4.48 -38.67 -31.95
C GLY A 603 5.25 -37.39 -31.64
N THR A 604 5.92 -36.78 -32.63
CA THR A 604 6.53 -35.44 -32.49
C THR A 604 5.45 -34.36 -32.41
N GLY A 605 5.81 -33.21 -31.84
CA GLY A 605 4.87 -32.11 -31.63
C GLY A 605 5.14 -30.95 -32.57
N ALA A 606 4.09 -30.23 -32.96
CA ALA A 606 4.22 -28.92 -33.59
C ALA A 606 3.36 -27.92 -32.82
N THR A 607 3.85 -26.69 -32.68
CA THR A 607 3.10 -25.59 -32.06
C THR A 607 3.16 -24.38 -32.97
N ALA A 608 1.99 -23.81 -33.24
CA ALA A 608 1.84 -22.57 -33.97
C ALA A 608 1.07 -21.58 -33.10
N PHE A 609 1.62 -20.40 -32.84
CA PHE A 609 0.92 -19.40 -32.04
C PHE A 609 1.13 -18.01 -32.58
N ALA A 610 0.15 -17.15 -32.34
CA ALA A 610 0.16 -15.77 -32.75
C ALA A 610 0.05 -14.85 -31.54
N LEU A 611 0.77 -13.73 -31.59
CA LEU A 611 0.74 -12.67 -30.58
C LEU A 611 0.49 -11.32 -31.26
N TYR A 612 -0.51 -10.59 -30.83
CA TYR A 612 -0.88 -9.31 -31.44
C TYR A 612 -1.45 -8.35 -30.39
N GLY A 613 -1.45 -7.05 -30.70
CA GLY A 613 -2.01 -6.06 -29.78
C GLY A 613 -3.52 -6.26 -29.57
N LYS A 614 -4.01 -5.98 -28.36
CA LYS A 614 -5.44 -6.10 -28.02
C LYS A 614 -6.34 -5.40 -29.04
N GLY A 615 -7.32 -6.12 -29.58
CA GLY A 615 -8.27 -5.60 -30.57
C GLY A 615 -7.72 -5.45 -32.00
N ALA A 616 -6.50 -5.94 -32.28
CA ALA A 616 -5.94 -5.95 -33.63
C ALA A 616 -6.63 -6.98 -34.55
N LEU A 617 -7.20 -8.04 -33.99
CA LEU A 617 -7.88 -9.10 -34.72
C LEU A 617 -9.29 -8.65 -35.16
N LYS A 618 -9.38 -7.98 -36.30
CA LYS A 618 -10.67 -7.64 -36.93
C LYS A 618 -11.03 -8.66 -38.00
N PRO A 619 -12.32 -9.04 -38.14
CA PRO A 619 -12.78 -9.89 -39.25
C PRO A 619 -12.33 -9.31 -40.59
N LYS A 620 -11.82 -10.17 -41.48
CA LYS A 620 -11.30 -9.82 -42.82
C LYS A 620 -10.09 -8.87 -42.82
N SER A 621 -9.40 -8.70 -41.68
CA SER A 621 -8.13 -7.96 -41.66
C SER A 621 -7.02 -8.74 -42.36
N LYS A 622 -6.04 -8.01 -42.92
CA LYS A 622 -4.83 -8.62 -43.52
C LYS A 622 -4.05 -9.48 -42.52
N LEU A 623 -4.16 -9.17 -41.22
CA LEU A 623 -3.56 -9.95 -40.14
C LEU A 623 -4.18 -11.35 -40.06
N VAL A 624 -5.51 -11.42 -40.01
CA VAL A 624 -6.29 -12.67 -39.97
C VAL A 624 -6.04 -13.50 -41.23
N THR A 625 -6.13 -12.89 -42.41
CA THR A 625 -5.87 -13.61 -43.67
C THR A 625 -4.46 -14.18 -43.69
N GLY A 626 -3.46 -13.42 -43.22
CA GLY A 626 -2.09 -13.90 -43.17
C GLY A 626 -1.88 -15.06 -42.21
N TYR A 627 -2.50 -15.00 -41.03
CA TYR A 627 -2.45 -16.09 -40.05
C TYR A 627 -3.15 -17.35 -40.56
N ASN A 628 -4.29 -17.25 -41.25
CA ASN A 628 -4.96 -18.40 -41.86
C ASN A 628 -4.07 -19.07 -42.92
N VAL A 629 -3.42 -18.29 -43.80
CA VAL A 629 -2.52 -18.85 -44.82
C VAL A 629 -1.34 -19.57 -44.17
N MET A 630 -0.65 -18.93 -43.23
CA MET A 630 0.49 -19.55 -42.53
C MET A 630 0.05 -20.82 -41.78
N LEU A 631 -1.07 -20.78 -41.07
CA LEU A 631 -1.55 -21.91 -40.28
C LEU A 631 -2.04 -23.07 -41.16
N ASN A 632 -2.81 -22.81 -42.21
CA ASN A 632 -3.34 -23.86 -43.09
C ASN A 632 -2.22 -24.53 -43.89
N THR A 633 -1.25 -23.76 -44.39
CA THR A 633 -0.08 -24.32 -45.10
C THR A 633 0.87 -25.07 -44.18
N LEU A 634 1.01 -24.63 -42.92
CA LEU A 634 1.74 -25.40 -41.92
C LEU A 634 1.06 -26.74 -41.65
N ILE A 635 -0.25 -26.73 -41.37
CA ILE A 635 -1.00 -27.95 -41.04
C ILE A 635 -1.03 -28.94 -42.21
N SER A 636 -1.11 -28.47 -43.45
CA SER A 636 -1.12 -29.37 -44.62
C SER A 636 0.19 -30.13 -44.82
N THR A 637 1.27 -29.75 -44.12
CA THR A 637 2.59 -30.41 -44.17
C THR A 637 2.98 -31.12 -42.86
N LEU A 638 2.12 -31.10 -41.84
CA LEU A 638 2.32 -31.82 -40.57
C LEU A 638 1.86 -33.28 -40.64
#